data_AF-A0AAD5NE77-F1
#
_entry.id   AF-A0AAD5NE77-F1
#
_cell.length_a   1.000
_cell.length_b   1.000
_cell.length_c   1.000
_cell.angle_alpha   90.00
_cell.angle_beta   90.00
_cell.angle_gamma   90.00
#
_symmetry.space_group_name_H-M   'P 1'
#
loop_
_entity.id
_entity.type
_entity.pdbx_description
1 polymer ?
#
loop_
_entity_poly.entity_id
_entity_poly.type
_entity_poly.pdbx_seq_one_letter_code
_entity_poly.pdbx_strand_id
1 'polypeptide(L)'
;MSLRAEPSRDDDLSADADVESNSGYDNDVAPSEESPLLSNDLPRDLVPSKGFQRRVLLMCLVSLFIIEVSEFITDPPQQKIIEDITLTMVRGWHLAFGMAVPILPQFPYGIIADKYGRRPVLFLSLLGDLLQTAWVMMVLYFPDVFSIWAIIPGSLFFLIGGGGPMAGAMVWTIVADVVPTAERTGVFFRLFAASLLFNVMVNPVSAWLLNYDPWLSMWIGLGFLIVGTMSVLLIPETLRFRQKADNRRRHGPGHEDDAEPEEHGHGVSLSKHSVLKQAWFTVKNDMQHVRRFIFASKTVIMLILTVATYMPIRVAYNGILLQYMTKRFNWEWSTATYISTVGVLSTVICLLVVLPIASKLLNGTSRFRSRPVNRDLTLARISLVFVSFGGLLMAFAGGPWIFIISLVITSFGHGFNALCRAVLNAVVEPHTIATLNTTITLIEMIMGLVAAPATSWLFSRGMDLGGAWMGLPYDFEYEEDDDEDSGDVDIENKYYNAKQLKLSDPEDAVAEFLGIPPLEEEKGEWGFKGLKQAIKLEFKLGQYGKAAEHYAELLTYVKSAVTRNYSEKSINNMLDYIEKGSDGPEAVRSMEQFYSLTLQSFQSTNNERLWLKTNIKLAKLLLDRKEYSAVAKKLRELHKTCQREDGTDDPSKGTYSLEIYALEIQMFAETKNNKQLKALYQRALKVKSAVPHPRIMGIIRECGGKMHMSEENWKEAQSDFFESFRNYDEAGSLQRIQVLKYLLLTTMLMKSNINPFDSQETKPYKTDPRISAMTELVDAYQRDDVHTYEKVLQRNQDILDDSFIAENIDEVTRNMRTKGVVKLIAPYTRMKLAWIAKQLKISEPEVQDILGFLIIDGKINGRVNQEQGLLEITSDADSERIYALQGLTSSIGDLFGAIFRDGDGFRNIEQSAGEDQGVDISGIQIGKGAGRGGGQHRKKGKGPGWA
;
A
#
# COMPACT_ATOMS: atom_id res chain seq x y z
N MET A 1 28.98 43.58 58.21
CA MET A 1 28.62 44.54 59.27
C MET A 1 27.10 44.50 59.40
N SER A 2 26.57 44.35 60.62
CA SER A 2 25.17 43.99 61.00
C SER A 2 24.88 42.48 60.88
N LEU A 3 24.84 41.63 61.94
CA LEU A 3 24.05 41.63 63.21
C LEU A 3 22.55 41.72 62.93
N ARG A 4 21.62 40.91 63.47
CA ARG A 4 21.44 40.25 64.78
C ARG A 4 20.24 39.25 64.65
N ALA A 5 20.24 38.06 65.27
CA ALA A 5 19.57 37.68 66.54
C ALA A 5 18.03 37.82 66.53
N GLU A 6 17.18 37.01 67.17
CA GLU A 6 17.14 35.68 67.80
C GLU A 6 15.61 35.46 68.13
N PRO A 7 15.18 34.25 68.55
CA PRO A 7 13.78 33.80 68.59
C PRO A 7 13.18 33.72 70.01
N SER A 8 11.87 33.47 70.14
CA SER A 8 11.21 32.89 71.33
C SER A 8 9.70 32.64 71.05
N ARG A 9 9.19 31.40 71.14
CA ARG A 9 8.47 30.76 72.30
C ARG A 9 7.02 31.26 72.44
N ASP A 10 6.00 30.49 72.84
CA ASP A 10 5.84 29.13 73.39
C ASP A 10 4.30 28.87 73.46
N ASP A 11 3.90 27.59 73.59
CA ASP A 11 2.75 27.06 74.39
C ASP A 11 1.30 27.45 73.99
N ASP A 12 0.23 26.65 74.12
CA ASP A 12 -0.01 25.31 74.68
C ASP A 12 -1.49 24.90 74.42
N LEU A 13 -1.80 23.63 74.72
CA LEU A 13 -3.06 23.07 75.24
C LEU A 13 -4.21 22.52 74.34
N SER A 14 -4.49 21.26 74.69
CA SER A 14 -5.52 20.25 74.42
C SER A 14 -7.00 20.60 74.72
N ALA A 15 -7.94 19.94 74.01
CA ALA A 15 -8.87 18.91 74.57
C ALA A 15 -10.06 18.54 73.65
N ASP A 16 -10.24 17.23 73.44
CA ASP A 16 -11.45 16.37 73.35
C ASP A 16 -12.74 16.72 72.55
N ALA A 17 -13.13 15.84 71.60
CA ALA A 17 -14.25 14.87 71.71
C ALA A 17 -14.97 14.55 70.37
N ASP A 18 -14.93 13.25 70.02
CA ASP A 18 -15.94 12.36 69.37
C ASP A 18 -16.69 12.69 68.06
N VAL A 19 -16.55 11.79 67.07
CA VAL A 19 -17.59 10.94 66.41
C VAL A 19 -17.21 10.58 64.96
N GLU A 20 -17.43 9.31 64.63
CA GLU A 20 -17.16 8.56 63.39
C GLU A 20 -17.61 9.20 62.06
N SER A 21 -16.77 9.10 61.02
CA SER A 21 -17.04 8.31 59.79
C SER A 21 -16.27 8.82 58.54
N ASN A 22 -15.44 7.92 58.01
CA ASN A 22 -15.22 7.65 56.58
C ASN A 22 -14.84 8.81 55.62
N SER A 23 -13.55 8.94 55.28
CA SER A 23 -13.06 9.06 53.88
C SER A 23 -11.55 9.30 53.86
N GLY A 24 -10.83 8.53 53.04
CA GLY A 24 -9.42 8.73 52.80
C GLY A 24 -9.15 9.96 51.94
N TYR A 25 -8.08 10.67 52.25
CA TYR A 25 -7.25 11.41 51.30
C TYR A 25 -5.84 11.54 51.89
N ASP A 26 -4.87 10.96 51.18
CA ASP A 26 -3.44 11.21 51.35
C ASP A 26 -3.18 12.72 51.17
N ASN A 27 -2.53 13.34 52.15
CA ASN A 27 -1.94 14.67 51.99
C ASN A 27 -0.54 14.51 51.39
N ASP A 28 -0.44 14.81 50.09
CA ASP A 28 0.79 14.96 49.33
C ASP A 28 1.69 16.05 49.95
N VAL A 29 2.79 15.62 50.58
CA VAL A 29 3.94 16.49 50.83
C VAL A 29 4.70 16.64 49.52
N ALA A 30 4.73 17.86 48.97
CA ALA A 30 5.55 18.21 47.82
C ALA A 30 7.03 17.90 48.10
N PRO A 31 7.75 17.20 47.19
CA PRO A 31 9.17 16.90 47.41
C PRO A 31 10.00 18.17 47.18
N SER A 32 10.77 18.56 48.20
CA SER A 32 11.76 19.62 48.13
C SER A 32 12.91 19.25 47.18
N GLU A 33 13.31 20.23 46.35
CA GLU A 33 14.30 20.13 45.25
C GLU A 33 15.77 19.98 45.69
N GLU A 34 16.05 19.59 46.93
CA GLU A 34 17.42 19.37 47.41
C GLU A 34 17.52 18.03 48.13
N SER A 35 17.76 16.97 47.37
CA SER A 35 18.22 15.68 47.89
C SER A 35 19.65 15.41 47.42
N PRO A 36 20.55 14.95 48.31
CA PRO A 36 21.93 14.62 47.94
C PRO A 36 21.90 13.40 47.02
N LEU A 37 22.72 13.42 45.97
CA LEU A 37 22.94 12.31 45.03
C LEU A 37 22.96 10.95 45.77
N LEU A 38 21.89 10.16 45.64
CA LEU A 38 21.85 8.80 46.17
C LEU A 38 23.02 7.99 45.58
N SER A 39 23.86 7.42 46.43
CA SER A 39 25.01 6.61 46.04
C SER A 39 24.57 5.28 45.42
N ASN A 40 24.34 5.29 44.11
CA ASN A 40 23.87 4.16 43.30
C ASN A 40 24.99 3.54 42.43
N ASP A 41 26.16 3.29 43.03
CA ASP A 41 27.19 2.48 42.37
C ASP A 41 26.93 0.98 42.60
N LEU A 42 27.32 0.15 41.63
CA LEU A 42 27.50 -1.29 41.91
C LEU A 42 28.49 -1.40 43.09
N PRO A 43 28.29 -2.30 44.08
CA PRO A 43 29.31 -2.61 45.06
C PRO A 43 30.64 -2.87 44.34
N ARG A 44 31.76 -2.33 44.83
CA ARG A 44 33.09 -2.40 44.16
C ARG A 44 33.50 -3.82 43.77
N ASP A 45 32.93 -4.82 44.43
CA ASP A 45 33.19 -6.25 44.27
C ASP A 45 32.35 -6.92 43.16
N LEU A 46 31.28 -6.28 42.67
CA LEU A 46 30.45 -6.76 41.55
C LEU A 46 30.79 -6.09 40.20
N VAL A 47 31.63 -5.05 40.21
CA VAL A 47 32.04 -4.36 38.98
C VAL A 47 32.95 -5.30 38.17
N PRO A 48 32.62 -5.59 36.89
CA PRO A 48 33.47 -6.44 36.07
C PRO A 48 34.88 -5.86 35.93
N SER A 49 35.89 -6.74 35.80
CA SER A 49 37.29 -6.30 35.71
C SER A 49 37.50 -5.28 34.60
N LYS A 50 38.39 -4.30 34.80
CA LYS A 50 38.68 -3.26 33.78
C LYS A 50 39.10 -3.85 32.42
N GLY A 51 39.74 -5.02 32.43
CA GLY A 51 40.08 -5.77 31.22
C GLY A 51 38.84 -6.32 30.49
N PHE A 52 37.88 -6.89 31.22
CA PHE A 52 36.60 -7.32 30.67
C PHE A 52 35.78 -6.14 30.14
N GLN A 53 35.69 -5.05 30.91
CA GLN A 53 35.00 -3.83 30.49
C GLN A 53 35.57 -3.28 29.18
N ARG A 54 36.89 -3.12 29.08
CA ARG A 54 37.56 -2.66 27.85
C ARG A 54 37.31 -3.61 26.68
N ARG A 55 37.32 -4.92 26.91
CA ARG A 55 37.05 -5.93 25.87
C ARG A 55 35.61 -5.82 25.34
N VAL A 56 34.61 -5.71 26.21
CA VAL A 56 33.21 -5.53 25.83
C VAL A 56 33.02 -4.23 25.05
N LEU A 57 33.53 -3.11 25.59
CA LEU A 57 33.41 -1.81 24.96
C LEU A 57 34.08 -1.76 23.58
N LEU A 58 35.25 -2.37 23.44
CA LEU A 58 35.95 -2.47 22.15
C LEU A 58 35.15 -3.32 21.16
N MET A 59 34.63 -4.47 21.59
CA MET A 59 33.83 -5.34 20.72
C MET A 59 32.51 -4.69 20.30
N CYS A 60 31.83 -3.98 21.21
CA CYS A 60 30.65 -3.19 20.87
C CYS A 60 30.99 -2.07 19.89
N LEU A 61 32.09 -1.35 20.09
CA LEU A 61 32.52 -0.28 19.19
C LEU A 61 32.89 -0.80 17.80
N VAL A 62 33.59 -1.93 17.71
CA VAL A 62 33.90 -2.59 16.42
C VAL A 62 32.63 -3.08 15.74
N SER A 63 31.70 -3.68 16.48
CA SER A 63 30.43 -4.16 15.91
C SER A 63 29.58 -3.00 15.40
N LEU A 64 29.44 -1.92 16.20
CA LEU A 64 28.76 -0.69 15.80
C LEU A 64 29.41 -0.07 14.56
N PHE A 65 30.74 0.01 14.52
CA PHE A 65 31.46 0.52 13.36
C PHE A 65 31.11 -0.25 12.10
N ILE A 66 31.17 -1.58 12.14
CA ILE A 66 30.91 -2.43 10.97
C ILE A 66 29.46 -2.26 10.48
N ILE A 67 28.50 -2.14 11.40
CA ILE A 67 27.08 -1.97 11.08
C ILE A 67 26.82 -0.58 10.49
N GLU A 68 27.34 0.48 11.11
CA GLU A 68 27.21 1.86 10.62
C GLU A 68 27.88 2.04 9.25
N VAL A 69 29.06 1.43 9.05
CA VAL A 69 29.74 1.42 7.74
C VAL A 69 28.86 0.79 6.68
N SER A 70 28.17 -0.31 6.98
CA SER A 70 27.22 -0.91 6.05
C SER A 70 26.11 0.07 5.67
N GLU A 71 25.40 0.62 6.66
CA GLU A 71 24.25 1.51 6.44
C GLU A 71 24.63 2.74 5.61
N PHE A 72 25.73 3.43 5.94
CA PHE A 72 26.19 4.61 5.21
C PHE A 72 26.68 4.30 3.77
N ILE A 73 27.13 3.07 3.50
CA ILE A 73 27.53 2.63 2.16
C ILE A 73 26.32 2.18 1.32
N THR A 74 25.30 1.57 1.92
CA THR A 74 24.09 1.10 1.22
C THR A 74 23.07 2.20 0.97
N ASP A 75 22.96 3.17 1.86
CA ASP A 75 21.86 4.13 1.83
C ASP A 75 21.84 5.00 0.56
N PRO A 76 22.90 5.73 0.18
CA PRO A 76 22.89 6.55 -1.04
C PRO A 76 22.58 5.79 -2.35
N PRO A 77 23.21 4.63 -2.66
CA PRO A 77 22.87 3.87 -3.86
C PRO A 77 21.46 3.30 -3.82
N GLN A 78 20.99 2.82 -2.66
CA GLN A 78 19.61 2.35 -2.52
C GLN A 78 18.61 3.45 -2.87
N GLN A 79 18.84 4.66 -2.36
CA GLN A 79 17.98 5.82 -2.62
C GLN A 79 17.98 6.22 -4.11
N LYS A 80 19.15 6.24 -4.75
CA LYS A 80 19.29 6.49 -6.18
C LYS A 80 18.50 5.48 -7.02
N ILE A 81 18.68 4.18 -6.76
CA ILE A 81 18.02 3.11 -7.53
C ILE A 81 16.49 3.17 -7.34
N ILE A 82 15.99 3.41 -6.12
CA ILE A 82 14.55 3.53 -5.87
C ILE A 82 13.95 4.73 -6.63
N GLU A 83 14.65 5.87 -6.65
CA GLU A 83 14.22 7.06 -7.39
C GLU A 83 14.21 6.83 -8.90
N ASP A 84 15.21 6.14 -9.44
CA ASP A 84 15.27 5.80 -10.87
C ASP A 84 14.09 4.90 -11.29
N ILE A 85 13.57 4.08 -10.37
CA ILE A 85 12.47 3.14 -10.64
C ILE A 85 11.08 3.76 -10.41
N THR A 86 10.88 4.58 -9.36
CA THR A 86 9.55 5.16 -9.03
C THR A 86 9.59 6.50 -8.31
N LEU A 87 8.45 7.21 -8.35
CA LEU A 87 8.24 8.49 -7.67
C LEU A 87 8.28 8.35 -6.13
N THR A 88 8.69 9.44 -5.46
CA THR A 88 9.06 9.59 -4.03
C THR A 88 8.12 8.96 -2.98
N MET A 89 6.85 8.70 -3.30
CA MET A 89 5.89 8.16 -2.33
C MET A 89 6.21 6.73 -1.86
N VAL A 90 6.77 5.86 -2.71
CA VAL A 90 7.11 4.47 -2.32
C VAL A 90 8.13 4.47 -1.18
N ARG A 91 9.10 5.38 -1.23
CA ARG A 91 10.12 5.56 -0.20
C ARG A 91 9.51 6.04 1.13
N GLY A 92 8.59 6.99 1.07
CA GLY A 92 7.88 7.47 2.27
C GLY A 92 7.13 6.35 2.98
N TRP A 93 6.43 5.50 2.22
CA TRP A 93 5.76 4.32 2.77
C TRP A 93 6.75 3.27 3.26
N HIS A 94 7.84 3.00 2.55
CA HIS A 94 8.88 2.08 3.02
C HIS A 94 9.45 2.51 4.38
N LEU A 95 9.80 3.78 4.54
CA LEU A 95 10.26 4.35 5.82
C LEU A 95 9.17 4.26 6.90
N ALA A 96 7.92 4.56 6.56
CA ALA A 96 6.80 4.47 7.49
C ALA A 96 6.60 3.04 8.02
N PHE A 97 6.56 2.04 7.14
CA PHE A 97 6.46 0.64 7.53
C PHE A 97 7.70 0.16 8.28
N GLY A 98 8.89 0.67 7.92
CA GLY A 98 10.13 0.45 8.66
C GLY A 98 10.10 0.99 10.10
N MET A 99 9.30 2.01 10.39
CA MET A 99 9.04 2.50 11.75
C MET A 99 7.87 1.78 12.43
N ALA A 100 6.82 1.41 11.69
CA ALA A 100 5.63 0.77 12.22
C ALA A 100 5.89 -0.65 12.74
N VAL A 101 6.57 -1.47 11.94
CA VAL A 101 6.74 -2.89 12.25
C VAL A 101 7.55 -3.12 13.53
N PRO A 102 8.69 -2.44 13.77
CA PRO A 102 9.47 -2.58 15.01
C PRO A 102 8.74 -2.22 16.31
N ILE A 103 7.66 -1.41 16.27
CA ILE A 103 6.90 -1.03 17.47
C ILE A 103 6.34 -2.27 18.19
N LEU A 104 5.89 -3.27 17.44
CA LEU A 104 5.33 -4.52 17.96
C LEU A 104 6.36 -5.38 18.73
N PRO A 105 7.53 -5.73 18.16
CA PRO A 105 8.57 -6.51 18.84
C PRO A 105 9.33 -5.73 19.91
N GLN A 106 9.27 -4.39 19.97
CA GLN A 106 10.09 -3.57 20.88
C GLN A 106 9.97 -4.00 22.35
N PHE A 107 8.76 -4.17 22.89
CA PHE A 107 8.57 -4.61 24.28
C PHE A 107 8.84 -6.10 24.49
N PRO A 108 8.29 -7.03 23.67
CA PRO A 108 8.57 -8.45 23.80
C PRO A 108 10.06 -8.78 23.80
N TYR A 109 10.84 -8.21 22.87
CA TYR A 109 12.27 -8.47 22.78
C TYR A 109 13.07 -7.80 23.89
N GLY A 110 12.62 -6.64 24.41
CA GLY A 110 13.19 -6.06 25.64
C GLY A 110 13.08 -7.00 26.84
N ILE A 111 11.91 -7.60 27.05
CA ILE A 111 11.69 -8.57 28.15
C ILE A 111 12.45 -9.88 27.91
N ILE A 112 12.49 -10.35 26.66
CA ILE A 112 13.29 -11.52 26.29
C ILE A 112 14.77 -11.24 26.56
N ALA A 113 15.24 -10.02 26.29
CA ALA A 113 16.61 -9.63 26.59
C ALA A 113 16.86 -9.76 28.08
N ASP A 114 15.95 -9.26 28.92
CA ASP A 114 16.04 -9.33 30.37
C ASP A 114 16.08 -10.77 30.92
N LYS A 115 15.36 -11.70 30.29
CA LYS A 115 15.26 -13.10 30.74
C LYS A 115 16.35 -14.01 30.17
N TYR A 116 16.65 -13.90 28.88
CA TYR A 116 17.49 -14.86 28.13
C TYR A 116 18.88 -14.32 27.78
N GLY A 117 19.13 -13.02 27.95
CA GLY A 117 20.43 -12.40 27.67
C GLY A 117 20.36 -11.30 26.61
N ARG A 118 21.31 -10.35 26.66
CA ARG A 118 21.35 -9.18 25.78
C ARG A 118 21.95 -9.51 24.42
N ARG A 119 22.91 -10.43 24.39
CA ARG A 119 23.58 -10.90 23.16
C ARG A 119 22.62 -11.56 22.16
N PRO A 120 21.79 -12.55 22.52
CA PRO A 120 20.91 -13.22 21.55
C PRO A 120 19.87 -12.26 20.96
N VAL A 121 19.39 -11.29 21.74
CA VAL A 121 18.46 -10.27 21.25
C VAL A 121 19.15 -9.30 20.29
N LEU A 122 20.36 -8.84 20.60
CA LEU A 122 21.17 -8.02 19.70
C LEU A 122 21.50 -8.75 18.39
N PHE A 123 21.79 -10.05 18.45
CA PHE A 123 22.00 -10.85 17.25
C PHE A 123 20.72 -10.96 16.41
N LEU A 124 19.57 -11.24 17.04
CA LEU A 124 18.31 -11.37 16.33
C LEU A 124 17.85 -10.04 15.71
N SER A 125 18.11 -8.90 16.37
CA SER A 125 17.77 -7.57 15.84
C SER A 125 18.55 -7.25 14.57
N LEU A 126 19.84 -7.57 14.55
CA LEU A 126 20.69 -7.37 13.37
C LEU A 126 20.41 -8.40 12.27
N LEU A 127 20.01 -9.62 12.63
CA LEU A 127 19.57 -10.60 11.65
C LEU A 127 18.29 -10.14 10.93
N GLY A 128 17.34 -9.56 11.66
CA GLY A 128 16.14 -8.96 11.06
C GLY A 128 16.49 -7.82 10.08
N ASP A 129 17.48 -7.00 10.44
CA ASP A 129 18.00 -5.91 9.61
C ASP A 129 18.70 -6.42 8.34
N LEU A 130 19.54 -7.44 8.48
CA LEU A 130 20.21 -8.13 7.37
C LEU A 130 19.21 -8.74 6.38
N LEU A 131 18.17 -9.42 6.89
CA LEU A 131 17.14 -10.02 6.04
C LEU A 131 16.30 -8.96 5.32
N GLN A 132 15.99 -7.86 5.99
CA GLN A 132 15.30 -6.72 5.38
C GLN A 132 16.16 -6.11 4.26
N THR A 133 17.45 -5.85 4.50
CA THR A 133 18.34 -5.24 3.50
C THR A 133 18.54 -6.17 2.31
N ALA A 134 18.74 -7.47 2.56
CA ALA A 134 18.86 -8.48 1.51
C ALA A 134 17.57 -8.60 0.66
N TRP A 135 16.40 -8.48 1.30
CA TRP A 135 15.12 -8.48 0.59
C TRP A 135 14.96 -7.23 -0.30
N VAL A 136 15.28 -6.04 0.22
CA VAL A 136 15.24 -4.81 -0.57
C VAL A 136 16.18 -4.91 -1.77
N MET A 137 17.41 -5.38 -1.57
CA MET A 137 18.35 -5.63 -2.66
C MET A 137 17.81 -6.62 -3.70
N MET A 138 17.21 -7.72 -3.27
CA MET A 138 16.62 -8.72 -4.18
C MET A 138 15.49 -8.14 -5.03
N VAL A 139 14.59 -7.35 -4.43
CA VAL A 139 13.49 -6.69 -5.15
C VAL A 139 14.04 -5.67 -6.15
N LEU A 140 15.05 -4.89 -5.75
CA LEU A 140 15.69 -3.90 -6.63
C LEU A 140 16.50 -4.53 -7.76
N TYR A 141 17.04 -5.75 -7.55
CA TYR A 141 17.88 -6.44 -8.55
C TYR A 141 17.05 -7.10 -9.66
N PHE A 142 15.81 -7.51 -9.36
CA PHE A 142 14.89 -8.13 -10.32
C PHE A 142 13.64 -7.28 -10.56
N PRO A 143 13.77 -6.08 -11.17
CA PRO A 143 12.64 -5.18 -11.42
C PRO A 143 11.59 -5.78 -12.37
N ASP A 144 11.98 -6.74 -13.23
CA ASP A 144 11.06 -7.43 -14.14
C ASP A 144 10.19 -8.50 -13.45
N VAL A 145 10.61 -8.97 -12.27
CA VAL A 145 9.92 -10.05 -11.52
C VAL A 145 9.11 -9.48 -10.37
N PHE A 146 9.66 -8.52 -9.63
CA PHE A 146 9.04 -7.96 -8.45
C PHE A 146 8.61 -6.51 -8.69
N SER A 147 7.38 -6.19 -8.31
CA SER A 147 6.94 -4.80 -8.19
C SER A 147 7.75 -4.08 -7.11
N ILE A 148 8.11 -2.81 -7.34
CA ILE A 148 8.85 -2.00 -6.36
C ILE A 148 8.14 -1.94 -4.99
N TRP A 149 6.81 -2.04 -4.99
CA TRP A 149 6.00 -2.05 -3.75
C TRP A 149 6.30 -3.28 -2.88
N ALA A 150 6.91 -4.34 -3.44
CA ALA A 150 7.38 -5.50 -2.69
C ALA A 150 8.49 -5.17 -1.69
N ILE A 151 9.12 -3.99 -1.77
CA ILE A 151 10.04 -3.48 -0.74
C ILE A 151 9.33 -3.27 0.60
N ILE A 152 8.05 -2.89 0.61
CA ILE A 152 7.28 -2.60 1.83
C ILE A 152 7.12 -3.86 2.71
N PRO A 153 6.64 -5.01 2.19
CA PRO A 153 6.62 -6.27 2.93
C PRO A 153 7.95 -6.68 3.56
N GLY A 154 9.10 -6.24 3.01
CA GLY A 154 10.42 -6.49 3.60
C GLY A 154 10.55 -5.99 5.04
N SER A 155 9.79 -4.96 5.42
CA SER A 155 9.77 -4.45 6.80
C SER A 155 9.27 -5.49 7.81
N LEU A 156 8.53 -6.54 7.37
CA LEU A 156 8.09 -7.64 8.23
C LEU A 156 9.26 -8.43 8.83
N PHE A 157 10.44 -8.41 8.19
CA PHE A 157 11.63 -9.03 8.77
C PHE A 157 12.07 -8.36 10.08
N PHE A 158 11.68 -7.10 10.34
CA PHE A 158 11.92 -6.46 11.64
C PHE A 158 11.12 -7.08 12.80
N LEU A 159 10.10 -7.90 12.54
CA LEU A 159 9.48 -8.73 13.59
C LEU A 159 10.48 -9.72 14.22
N ILE A 160 11.54 -10.05 13.47
CA ILE A 160 12.69 -10.79 13.96
C ILE A 160 13.61 -9.78 14.66
N GLY A 161 13.56 -9.77 16.00
CA GLY A 161 14.48 -9.00 16.84
C GLY A 161 14.27 -7.48 16.91
N GLY A 162 13.30 -6.89 16.20
CA GLY A 162 12.98 -5.45 16.32
C GLY A 162 13.86 -4.49 15.52
N GLY A 163 14.72 -5.01 14.64
CA GLY A 163 15.54 -4.21 13.71
C GLY A 163 16.57 -3.28 14.37
N GLY A 164 17.10 -2.33 13.59
CA GLY A 164 18.12 -1.36 14.02
C GLY A 164 17.82 -0.61 15.32
N PRO A 165 16.59 -0.13 15.58
CA PRO A 165 16.27 0.55 16.84
C PRO A 165 16.41 -0.32 18.09
N MET A 166 16.04 -1.62 18.02
CA MET A 166 16.26 -2.56 19.11
C MET A 166 17.75 -2.85 19.29
N ALA A 167 18.51 -2.97 18.20
CA ALA A 167 19.96 -3.14 18.25
C ALA A 167 20.62 -1.98 19.00
N GLY A 168 20.25 -0.74 18.69
CA GLY A 168 20.71 0.47 19.39
C GLY A 168 20.39 0.42 20.88
N ALA A 169 19.14 0.11 21.25
CA ALA A 169 18.73 -0.01 22.65
C ALA A 169 19.54 -1.08 23.42
N MET A 170 19.79 -2.23 22.79
CA MET A 170 20.60 -3.30 23.37
C MET A 170 22.06 -2.89 23.57
N VAL A 171 22.68 -2.17 22.62
CA VAL A 171 24.06 -1.70 22.80
C VAL A 171 24.16 -0.70 23.97
N TRP A 172 23.24 0.25 24.07
CA TRP A 172 23.20 1.17 25.22
C TRP A 172 23.01 0.41 26.55
N THR A 173 22.20 -0.64 26.55
CA THR A 173 21.94 -1.48 27.72
C THR A 173 23.16 -2.32 28.12
N ILE A 174 23.84 -2.95 27.15
CA ILE A 174 25.09 -3.72 27.35
C ILE A 174 26.16 -2.84 27.96
N VAL A 175 26.32 -1.61 27.47
CA VAL A 175 27.28 -0.66 28.03
C VAL A 175 26.86 -0.24 29.44
N ALA A 176 25.57 -0.03 29.70
CA ALA A 176 25.06 0.30 31.03
C ALA A 176 25.27 -0.82 32.06
N ASP A 177 25.21 -2.09 31.64
CA ASP A 177 25.43 -3.27 32.50
C ASP A 177 26.88 -3.41 32.96
N VAL A 178 27.83 -2.93 32.15
CA VAL A 178 29.27 -3.17 32.34
C VAL A 178 29.99 -1.97 32.93
N VAL A 179 29.47 -0.75 32.71
CA VAL A 179 30.08 0.51 33.15
C VAL A 179 29.40 1.05 34.42
N PRO A 180 30.18 1.38 35.48
CA PRO A 180 29.68 2.02 36.69
C PRO A 180 28.97 3.34 36.42
N THR A 181 27.96 3.67 37.23
CA THR A 181 27.09 4.85 37.06
C THR A 181 27.90 6.15 36.96
N ALA A 182 28.99 6.29 37.73
CA ALA A 182 29.85 7.46 37.73
C ALA A 182 30.63 7.70 36.40
N GLU A 183 31.02 6.64 35.68
CA GLU A 183 31.81 6.73 34.44
C GLU A 183 30.95 6.60 33.17
N ARG A 184 29.71 6.11 33.32
CA ARG A 184 28.79 5.74 32.24
C ARG A 184 28.56 6.87 31.23
N THR A 185 28.26 8.06 31.71
CA THR A 185 28.01 9.24 30.87
C THR A 185 29.21 9.57 29.99
N GLY A 186 30.43 9.49 30.53
CA GLY A 186 31.66 9.72 29.77
C GLY A 186 31.92 8.65 28.71
N VAL A 187 31.60 7.39 28.98
CA VAL A 187 31.72 6.29 28.00
C VAL A 187 30.69 6.43 26.90
N PHE A 188 29.44 6.78 27.23
CA PHE A 188 28.39 7.04 26.25
C PHE A 188 28.75 8.16 25.28
N PHE A 189 29.28 9.27 25.80
CA PHE A 189 29.75 10.36 24.95
C PHE A 189 30.89 9.95 24.02
N ARG A 190 31.85 9.14 24.50
CA ARG A 190 32.95 8.65 23.64
C ARG A 190 32.47 7.70 22.55
N LEU A 191 31.53 6.81 22.87
CA LEU A 191 30.92 5.91 21.88
C LEU A 191 30.17 6.71 20.81
N PHE A 192 29.38 7.70 21.22
CA PHE A 192 28.67 8.58 20.29
C PHE A 192 29.61 9.46 19.46
N ALA A 193 30.72 9.93 20.03
CA ALA A 193 31.75 10.64 19.29
C ALA A 193 32.45 9.75 18.26
N ALA A 194 32.71 8.48 18.61
CA ALA A 194 33.33 7.51 17.71
C ALA A 194 32.46 7.21 16.49
N SER A 195 31.14 6.99 16.68
CA SER A 195 30.22 6.78 15.56
C SER A 195 30.17 7.96 14.60
N LEU A 196 30.16 9.19 15.11
CA LEU A 196 30.19 10.38 14.27
C LEU A 196 31.51 10.54 13.49
N LEU A 197 32.65 10.20 14.09
CA LEU A 197 33.94 10.20 13.39
C LEU A 197 33.98 9.14 12.28
N PHE A 198 33.38 7.97 12.50
CA PHE A 198 33.25 6.96 11.46
C PHE A 198 32.41 7.43 10.29
N ASN A 199 31.29 8.10 10.56
CA ASN A 199 30.43 8.68 9.53
C ASN A 199 31.18 9.66 8.61
N VAL A 200 32.03 10.54 9.16
CA VAL A 200 32.88 11.46 8.38
C VAL A 200 33.84 10.72 7.43
N MET A 201 34.36 9.57 7.86
CA MET A 201 35.29 8.77 7.06
C MET A 201 34.59 7.94 5.99
N VAL A 202 33.40 7.42 6.29
CA VAL A 202 32.68 6.48 5.42
C VAL A 202 31.92 7.19 4.30
N ASN A 203 31.31 8.36 4.56
CA ASN A 203 30.52 9.04 3.53
C ASN A 203 31.30 9.40 2.25
N PRO A 204 32.55 9.90 2.30
CA PRO A 204 33.33 10.12 1.08
C PRO A 204 33.61 8.83 0.32
N VAL A 205 33.84 7.71 1.03
CA VAL A 205 34.03 6.39 0.42
C VAL A 205 32.75 5.91 -0.24
N SER A 206 31.60 6.10 0.42
CA SER A 206 30.27 5.81 -0.13
C SER A 206 30.00 6.62 -1.41
N ALA A 207 30.28 7.94 -1.39
CA ALA A 207 30.16 8.82 -2.54
C ALA A 207 31.06 8.40 -3.72
N TRP A 208 32.29 7.95 -3.42
CA TRP A 208 33.22 7.43 -4.42
C TRP A 208 32.74 6.13 -5.05
N LEU A 209 32.29 5.16 -4.24
CA LEU A 209 31.74 3.88 -4.71
C LEU A 209 30.49 4.09 -5.58
N LEU A 210 29.62 5.01 -5.17
CA LEU A 210 28.40 5.37 -5.90
C LEU A 210 28.66 5.93 -7.30
N ASN A 211 29.81 6.60 -7.49
CA ASN A 211 30.22 7.13 -8.79
C ASN A 211 30.72 6.03 -9.74
N TYR A 212 31.27 4.93 -9.21
CA TYR A 212 31.76 3.81 -10.02
C TYR A 212 30.63 2.86 -10.40
N ASP A 213 29.98 2.26 -9.40
CA ASP A 213 28.82 1.37 -9.59
C ASP A 213 27.97 1.34 -8.30
N PRO A 214 26.68 1.76 -8.37
CA PRO A 214 25.77 1.68 -7.24
C PRO A 214 25.61 0.26 -6.67
N TRP A 215 25.65 -0.78 -7.51
CA TRP A 215 25.47 -2.16 -7.06
C TRP A 215 26.69 -2.68 -6.29
N LEU A 216 27.90 -2.33 -6.73
CA LEU A 216 29.13 -2.64 -5.99
C LEU A 216 29.05 -2.09 -4.56
N SER A 217 28.59 -0.85 -4.38
CA SER A 217 28.39 -0.24 -3.07
C SER A 217 27.40 -1.06 -2.22
N MET A 218 26.25 -1.44 -2.80
CA MET A 218 25.24 -2.24 -2.11
C MET A 218 25.77 -3.61 -1.65
N TRP A 219 26.52 -4.32 -2.50
CA TRP A 219 27.10 -5.62 -2.14
C TRP A 219 28.18 -5.52 -1.06
N ILE A 220 29.03 -4.49 -1.12
CA ILE A 220 30.04 -4.22 -0.09
C ILE A 220 29.35 -3.95 1.25
N GLY A 221 28.33 -3.11 1.26
CA GLY A 221 27.53 -2.82 2.45
C GLY A 221 26.90 -4.09 3.04
N LEU A 222 26.20 -4.89 2.23
CA LEU A 222 25.64 -6.17 2.67
C LEU A 222 26.70 -7.10 3.29
N GLY A 223 27.90 -7.15 2.70
CA GLY A 223 29.04 -7.89 3.24
C GLY A 223 29.45 -7.41 4.64
N PHE A 224 29.56 -6.09 4.84
CA PHE A 224 29.81 -5.52 6.17
C PHE A 224 28.68 -5.86 7.15
N LEU A 225 27.42 -5.82 6.75
CA LEU A 225 26.29 -6.17 7.62
C LEU A 225 26.32 -7.63 8.09
N ILE A 226 26.69 -8.57 7.20
CA ILE A 226 26.88 -9.98 7.53
C ILE A 226 28.00 -10.14 8.56
N VAL A 227 29.16 -9.51 8.32
CA VAL A 227 30.30 -9.55 9.24
C VAL A 227 29.95 -8.91 10.58
N GLY A 228 29.22 -7.80 10.58
CA GLY A 228 28.76 -7.09 11.76
C GLY A 228 27.81 -7.94 12.60
N THR A 229 26.83 -8.58 11.96
CA THR A 229 25.89 -9.50 12.61
C THR A 229 26.62 -10.68 13.25
N MET A 230 27.61 -11.26 12.55
CA MET A 230 28.41 -12.36 13.09
C MET A 230 29.35 -11.91 14.22
N SER A 231 29.86 -10.68 14.16
CA SER A 231 30.76 -10.14 15.19
C SER A 231 30.08 -10.01 16.57
N VAL A 232 28.76 -9.86 16.62
CA VAL A 232 27.99 -9.86 17.88
C VAL A 232 28.12 -11.17 18.65
N LEU A 233 28.40 -12.30 17.97
CA LEU A 233 28.67 -13.57 18.63
C LEU A 233 29.96 -13.56 19.47
N LEU A 234 30.84 -12.58 19.26
CA LEU A 234 32.06 -12.40 20.05
C LEU A 234 31.80 -11.57 21.32
N ILE A 235 30.70 -10.82 21.38
CA ILE A 235 30.32 -10.03 22.55
C ILE A 235 29.94 -11.00 23.68
N PRO A 236 30.59 -10.93 24.86
CA PRO A 236 30.24 -11.77 26.00
C PRO A 236 28.93 -11.29 26.62
N GLU A 237 28.16 -12.24 27.18
CA GLU A 237 26.86 -11.94 27.79
C GLU A 237 27.00 -11.12 29.08
N THR A 238 26.22 -10.03 29.20
CA THR A 238 26.29 -9.07 30.31
C THR A 238 25.23 -9.27 31.37
N LEU A 239 24.15 -10.01 31.06
CA LEU A 239 23.01 -10.23 31.95
C LEU A 239 23.40 -10.74 33.35
N ARG A 240 24.41 -11.64 33.42
CA ARG A 240 24.82 -12.27 34.69
C ARG A 240 25.27 -11.25 35.75
N PHE A 241 25.85 -10.12 35.34
CA PHE A 241 26.28 -9.07 36.26
C PHE A 241 25.08 -8.28 36.81
N ARG A 242 24.07 -8.05 35.98
CA ARG A 242 22.82 -7.39 36.37
C ARG A 242 21.98 -8.24 37.33
N GLN A 243 21.80 -9.53 37.02
CA GLN A 243 21.08 -10.47 37.89
C GLN A 243 21.70 -10.59 39.28
N LYS A 244 23.04 -10.68 39.35
CA LYS A 244 23.76 -10.68 40.64
C LYS A 244 23.58 -9.37 41.41
N ALA A 245 23.56 -8.23 40.72
CA ALA A 245 23.32 -6.92 41.36
C ALA A 245 21.86 -6.78 41.87
N ASP A 246 20.87 -7.22 41.11
CA ASP A 246 19.45 -7.11 41.48
C ASP A 246 19.06 -8.12 42.58
N ASN A 247 19.63 -9.34 42.59
CA ASN A 247 19.44 -10.30 43.68
C ASN A 247 20.02 -9.81 45.01
N ARG A 248 21.23 -9.21 44.99
CA ARG A 248 21.87 -8.66 46.19
C ARG A 248 21.11 -7.45 46.76
N ARG A 249 20.42 -6.69 45.90
CA ARG A 249 19.53 -5.59 46.31
C ARG A 249 18.23 -6.09 46.94
N ARG A 250 17.66 -7.19 46.45
CA ARG A 250 16.42 -7.78 46.99
C ARG A 250 16.60 -8.48 48.33
N HIS A 251 17.78 -9.01 48.63
CA HIS A 251 18.01 -9.82 49.84
C HIS A 251 18.94 -9.15 50.87
N GLY A 252 19.38 -7.92 50.60
CA GLY A 252 20.27 -7.17 51.50
C GLY A 252 21.70 -7.77 51.57
N PRO A 253 22.67 -7.02 52.12
CA PRO A 253 24.02 -7.52 52.31
C PRO A 253 24.06 -8.47 53.51
N GLY A 254 23.74 -9.75 53.31
CA GLY A 254 23.80 -10.74 54.41
C GLY A 254 23.29 -12.15 54.12
N HIS A 255 22.70 -12.44 52.96
CA HIS A 255 22.43 -13.82 52.53
C HIS A 255 23.45 -14.24 51.48
N GLU A 256 24.59 -14.72 51.96
CA GLU A 256 25.38 -15.71 51.23
C GLU A 256 24.68 -17.06 51.42
N ASP A 257 23.87 -17.46 50.44
CA ASP A 257 23.54 -18.87 50.28
C ASP A 257 24.29 -19.39 49.06
N ASP A 258 25.25 -20.26 49.37
CA ASP A 258 25.94 -21.15 48.46
C ASP A 258 24.92 -22.03 47.73
N ALA A 259 24.47 -21.58 46.56
CA ALA A 259 23.85 -22.45 45.58
C ALA A 259 24.58 -22.25 44.25
N GLU A 260 25.50 -23.18 43.95
CA GLU A 260 25.91 -23.43 42.58
C GLU A 260 24.66 -23.61 41.71
N PRO A 261 24.55 -22.98 40.53
CA PRO A 261 23.46 -23.30 39.63
C PRO A 261 23.68 -24.72 39.11
N GLU A 262 23.00 -25.69 39.70
CA GLU A 262 22.95 -27.06 39.19
C GLU A 262 22.55 -27.05 37.71
N GLU A 263 23.36 -27.73 36.89
CA GLU A 263 23.02 -28.15 35.53
C GLU A 263 21.83 -29.13 35.58
N HIS A 264 20.61 -28.61 35.71
CA HIS A 264 19.42 -29.41 35.46
C HIS A 264 19.12 -29.44 33.96
N GLY A 265 19.77 -30.40 33.29
CA GLY A 265 19.33 -30.94 32.03
C GLY A 265 17.95 -31.60 32.19
N HIS A 266 16.89 -30.84 31.98
CA HIS A 266 15.61 -31.38 31.58
C HIS A 266 15.14 -30.70 30.30
N GLY A 267 15.21 -31.46 29.21
CA GLY A 267 14.52 -31.16 27.96
C GLY A 267 13.02 -31.09 28.21
N VAL A 268 12.54 -29.92 28.60
CA VAL A 268 11.12 -29.59 28.54
C VAL A 268 10.85 -29.20 27.10
N SER A 269 10.11 -30.05 26.40
CA SER A 269 9.45 -29.72 25.13
C SER A 269 8.59 -28.47 25.34
N LEU A 270 9.16 -27.30 25.02
CA LEU A 270 8.49 -26.01 25.09
C LEU A 270 7.40 -25.95 24.03
N SER A 271 6.14 -26.03 24.46
CA SER A 271 5.04 -25.52 23.65
C SER A 271 5.24 -24.02 23.46
N LYS A 272 5.59 -23.60 22.23
CA LYS A 272 5.82 -22.20 21.82
C LYS A 272 4.68 -21.27 22.25
N HIS A 273 3.48 -21.81 22.49
CA HIS A 273 2.31 -21.05 22.91
C HIS A 273 2.35 -20.56 24.36
N SER A 274 3.07 -21.23 25.28
CA SER A 274 3.13 -20.79 26.69
C SER A 274 4.07 -19.61 26.89
N VAL A 275 5.18 -19.55 26.13
CA VAL A 275 6.20 -18.49 26.24
C VAL A 275 5.64 -17.14 25.79
N LEU A 276 4.92 -17.11 24.66
CA LEU A 276 4.26 -15.90 24.16
C LEU A 276 3.17 -15.41 25.10
N LYS A 277 2.35 -16.32 25.64
CA LYS A 277 1.27 -15.98 26.57
C LYS A 277 1.80 -15.48 27.91
N GLN A 278 2.88 -16.08 28.40
CA GLN A 278 3.53 -15.68 29.64
C GLN A 278 4.28 -14.35 29.48
N ALA A 279 5.00 -14.16 28.37
CA ALA A 279 5.63 -12.87 28.03
C ALA A 279 4.58 -11.76 27.93
N TRP A 280 3.44 -12.01 27.26
CA TRP A 280 2.34 -11.06 27.15
C TRP A 280 1.71 -10.69 28.51
N PHE A 281 1.59 -11.66 29.43
CA PHE A 281 1.10 -11.40 30.79
C PHE A 281 2.09 -10.59 31.64
N THR A 282 3.40 -10.84 31.47
CA THR A 282 4.45 -10.04 32.11
C THR A 282 4.50 -8.62 31.54
N VAL A 283 4.37 -8.45 30.21
CA VAL A 283 4.22 -7.13 29.54
C VAL A 283 3.06 -6.36 30.17
N LYS A 284 1.90 -7.00 30.35
CA LYS A 284 0.71 -6.33 30.90
C LYS A 284 0.91 -5.83 32.34
N ASN A 285 1.64 -6.58 33.16
CA ASN A 285 1.91 -6.23 34.55
C ASN A 285 3.03 -5.17 34.68
N ASP A 286 4.12 -5.28 33.91
CA ASP A 286 5.20 -4.29 33.91
C ASP A 286 4.76 -2.96 33.27
N MET A 287 3.88 -3.00 32.26
CA MET A 287 3.28 -1.80 31.64
C MET A 287 2.54 -0.94 32.67
N GLN A 288 1.98 -1.51 33.74
CA GLN A 288 1.35 -0.72 34.79
C GLN A 288 2.36 0.09 35.62
N HIS A 289 3.56 -0.46 35.87
CA HIS A 289 4.64 0.25 36.55
C HIS A 289 5.25 1.34 35.66
N VAL A 290 5.47 1.04 34.38
CA VAL A 290 5.94 2.03 33.39
C VAL A 290 4.92 3.15 33.19
N ARG A 291 3.62 2.80 33.11
CA ARG A 291 2.54 3.80 33.00
C ARG A 291 2.47 4.69 34.24
N ARG A 292 2.59 4.13 35.44
CA ARG A 292 2.64 4.94 36.66
C ARG A 292 3.89 5.81 36.71
N PHE A 293 5.06 5.29 36.31
CA PHE A 293 6.33 6.03 36.36
C PHE A 293 6.42 7.17 35.34
N ILE A 294 6.06 6.91 34.08
CA ILE A 294 6.14 7.89 32.99
C ILE A 294 5.08 8.96 33.13
N PHE A 295 3.84 8.58 33.49
CA PHE A 295 2.75 9.53 33.64
C PHE A 295 2.68 10.22 35.02
N ALA A 296 3.52 9.84 35.98
CA ALA A 296 3.58 10.50 37.29
C ALA A 296 4.24 11.89 37.25
N SER A 297 5.21 12.13 36.37
CA SER A 297 5.92 13.41 36.29
C SER A 297 5.64 14.15 34.98
N LYS A 298 4.89 15.26 35.10
CA LYS A 298 4.59 16.16 33.97
C LYS A 298 5.88 16.66 33.28
N THR A 299 6.95 16.87 34.03
CA THR A 299 8.25 17.33 33.53
C THR A 299 8.91 16.28 32.63
N VAL A 300 8.86 15.01 33.00
CA VAL A 300 9.46 13.90 32.24
C VAL A 300 8.73 13.69 30.92
N ILE A 301 7.39 13.71 30.91
CA ILE A 301 6.59 13.60 29.68
C ILE A 301 6.87 14.75 28.73
N MET A 302 6.90 15.98 29.23
CA MET A 302 7.17 17.16 28.40
C MET A 302 8.55 17.08 27.74
N LEU A 303 9.57 16.63 28.49
CA LEU A 303 10.92 16.41 27.93
C LEU A 303 10.95 15.28 26.90
N ILE A 304 10.27 14.15 27.15
CA ILE A 304 10.19 13.05 26.18
C ILE A 304 9.49 13.49 24.90
N LEU A 305 8.38 14.23 25.00
CA LEU A 305 7.68 14.77 23.83
C LEU A 305 8.57 15.75 23.05
N THR A 306 9.36 16.56 23.76
CA THR A 306 10.33 17.50 23.16
C THR A 306 11.49 16.79 22.46
N VAL A 307 11.93 15.62 22.96
CA VAL A 307 12.90 14.77 22.25
C VAL A 307 12.25 14.16 21.01
N ALA A 308 10.98 13.75 21.11
CA ALA A 308 10.26 13.11 20.03
C ALA A 308 9.95 14.05 18.86
N THR A 309 9.77 15.35 19.10
CA THR A 309 9.57 16.37 18.04
C THR A 309 10.82 16.60 17.18
N TYR A 310 12.00 16.16 17.62
CA TYR A 310 13.20 16.15 16.78
C TYR A 310 13.16 15.05 15.70
N MET A 311 12.32 14.03 15.89
CA MET A 311 12.30 12.88 14.99
C MET A 311 11.79 13.21 13.57
N PRO A 312 10.74 14.02 13.37
CA PRO A 312 10.37 14.52 12.04
C PRO A 312 11.52 15.23 11.30
N ILE A 313 12.29 16.07 12.00
CA ILE A 313 13.45 16.77 11.42
C ILE A 313 14.51 15.75 10.97
N ARG A 314 14.78 14.74 11.79
CA ARG A 314 15.71 13.65 11.43
C ARG A 314 15.24 12.87 10.21
N VAL A 315 13.93 12.62 10.09
CA VAL A 315 13.33 11.93 8.93
C VAL A 315 13.44 12.79 7.66
N ALA A 316 13.20 14.10 7.74
CA ALA A 316 13.40 14.99 6.59
C ALA A 316 14.88 15.03 6.15
N TYR A 317 15.80 15.24 7.11
CA TYR A 317 17.22 15.38 6.84
C TYR A 317 17.87 14.08 6.34
N ASN A 318 17.64 12.93 6.97
CA ASN A 318 18.24 11.66 6.51
C ASN A 318 17.43 11.03 5.36
N GLY A 319 16.13 11.31 5.30
CA GLY A 319 15.20 10.63 4.41
C GLY A 319 14.90 11.35 3.10
N ILE A 320 15.23 12.64 2.93
CA ILE A 320 14.89 13.39 1.70
C ILE A 320 16.03 14.31 1.23
N LEU A 321 16.95 14.71 2.11
CA LEU A 321 18.00 15.71 1.79
C LEU A 321 18.84 15.39 0.54
N LEU A 322 19.31 14.15 0.36
CA LEU A 322 20.08 13.80 -0.84
C LEU A 322 19.23 13.96 -2.11
N GLN A 323 17.98 13.50 -2.07
CA GLN A 323 17.04 13.63 -3.17
C GLN A 323 16.68 15.09 -3.47
N TYR A 324 16.57 15.91 -2.41
CA TYR A 324 16.37 17.34 -2.54
C TYR A 324 17.57 18.01 -3.22
N MET A 325 18.80 17.67 -2.82
CA MET A 325 20.02 18.19 -3.45
C MET A 325 20.12 17.83 -4.94
N THR A 326 19.80 16.58 -5.29
CA THR A 326 19.86 16.12 -6.68
C THR A 326 18.78 16.76 -7.55
N LYS A 327 17.57 16.97 -7.02
CA LYS A 327 16.47 17.60 -7.77
C LYS A 327 16.55 19.11 -7.86
N ARG A 328 16.95 19.79 -6.78
CA ARG A 328 16.99 21.27 -6.75
C ARG A 328 18.22 21.85 -7.43
N PHE A 329 19.39 21.28 -7.19
CA PHE A 329 20.66 21.81 -7.72
C PHE A 329 21.19 21.01 -8.92
N ASN A 330 20.44 20.00 -9.37
CA ASN A 330 20.82 19.10 -10.46
C ASN A 330 22.20 18.44 -10.24
N TRP A 331 22.56 18.21 -8.97
CA TRP A 331 23.79 17.52 -8.62
C TRP A 331 23.64 16.01 -8.79
N GLU A 332 24.73 15.35 -9.17
CA GLU A 332 24.79 13.89 -9.11
C GLU A 332 24.66 13.41 -7.66
N TRP A 333 24.07 12.22 -7.47
CA TRP A 333 23.94 11.58 -6.16
C TRP A 333 25.29 11.42 -5.43
N SER A 334 26.38 11.21 -6.18
CA SER A 334 27.76 11.17 -5.67
C SER A 334 28.18 12.53 -5.08
N THR A 335 28.00 13.61 -5.85
CA THR A 335 28.28 14.99 -5.43
C THR A 335 27.42 15.42 -4.23
N ALA A 336 26.13 15.06 -4.22
CA ALA A 336 25.23 15.29 -3.10
C ALA A 336 25.71 14.57 -1.83
N THR A 337 26.22 13.33 -1.96
CA THR A 337 26.81 12.56 -0.85
C THR A 337 28.14 13.15 -0.38
N TYR A 338 28.97 13.70 -1.27
CA TYR A 338 30.16 14.45 -0.87
C TYR A 338 29.81 15.71 -0.08
N ILE A 339 28.78 16.45 -0.50
CA ILE A 339 28.35 17.70 0.14
C ILE A 339 27.72 17.42 1.50
N SER A 340 26.98 16.31 1.67
CA SER A 340 26.45 15.93 2.99
C SER A 340 27.57 15.66 4.01
N THR A 341 28.79 15.28 3.59
CA THR A 341 29.92 15.10 4.51
C THR A 341 30.34 16.38 5.20
N VAL A 342 30.15 17.54 4.55
CA VAL A 342 30.43 18.86 5.15
C VAL A 342 29.50 19.09 6.35
N GLY A 343 28.25 18.65 6.23
CA GLY A 343 27.26 18.71 7.31
C GLY A 343 27.65 17.83 8.49
N VAL A 344 28.00 16.57 8.21
CA VAL A 344 28.44 15.63 9.25
C VAL A 344 29.72 16.11 9.94
N LEU A 345 30.70 16.61 9.19
CA LEU A 345 31.93 17.18 9.74
C LEU A 345 31.63 18.39 10.63
N SER A 346 30.73 19.27 10.20
CA SER A 346 30.27 20.41 11.00
C SER A 346 29.58 19.96 12.29
N THR A 347 28.80 18.88 12.25
CA THR A 347 28.17 18.28 13.44
C THR A 347 29.22 17.73 14.42
N VAL A 348 30.26 17.07 13.92
CA VAL A 348 31.40 16.59 14.73
C VAL A 348 32.11 17.77 15.41
N ILE A 349 32.42 18.81 14.65
CA ILE A 349 33.06 20.02 15.19
C ILE A 349 32.15 20.67 16.25
N CYS A 350 30.85 20.75 15.99
CA CYS A 350 29.91 21.32 16.93
C CYS A 350 29.90 20.53 18.26
N LEU A 351 29.85 19.20 18.20
CA LEU A 351 29.75 18.35 19.38
C LEU A 351 31.08 18.25 20.17
N LEU A 352 32.22 18.16 19.49
CA LEU A 352 33.51 17.94 20.14
C LEU A 352 34.25 19.22 20.52
N VAL A 353 33.98 20.34 19.85
CA VAL A 353 34.70 21.61 20.06
C VAL A 353 33.76 22.69 20.57
N VAL A 354 32.69 22.98 19.83
CA VAL A 354 31.86 24.17 20.07
C VAL A 354 31.03 24.03 21.35
N LEU A 355 30.30 22.92 21.52
CA LEU A 355 29.47 22.68 22.71
C LEU A 355 30.30 22.63 24.00
N PRO A 356 31.46 21.95 24.06
CA PRO A 356 32.33 21.99 25.24
C PRO A 356 32.87 23.40 25.56
N ILE A 357 33.24 24.19 24.55
CA ILE A 357 33.69 25.59 24.75
C ILE A 357 32.53 26.45 25.25
N ALA A 358 31.38 26.37 24.61
CA ALA A 358 30.17 27.10 25.02
C ALA A 358 29.76 26.73 26.45
N SER A 359 29.83 25.45 26.81
CA SER A 359 29.59 24.96 28.17
C SER A 359 30.59 25.55 29.19
N LYS A 360 31.89 25.60 28.85
CA LYS A 360 32.92 26.23 29.71
C LYS A 360 32.69 27.74 29.88
N LEU A 361 32.34 28.45 28.81
CA LEU A 361 32.03 29.89 28.84
C LEU A 361 30.81 30.18 29.71
N LEU A 362 29.74 29.37 29.58
CA LEU A 362 28.54 29.48 30.41
C LEU A 362 28.84 29.21 31.88
N ASN A 363 29.69 28.23 32.20
CA ASN A 363 30.15 27.94 33.57
C ASN A 363 31.00 29.09 34.18
N GLY A 364 31.61 29.93 33.33
CA GLY A 364 32.31 31.15 33.76
C GLY A 364 31.37 32.20 34.36
N THR A 365 30.09 32.18 34.00
CA THR A 365 29.08 33.14 34.46
C THR A 365 28.45 32.69 35.78
N SER A 366 28.35 33.60 36.77
CA SER A 366 27.81 33.33 38.12
C SER A 366 26.45 32.60 38.12
N ARG A 367 25.60 32.86 37.11
CA ARG A 367 24.24 32.31 36.97
C ARG A 367 24.17 30.79 36.72
N PHE A 368 25.19 30.18 36.10
CA PHE A 368 25.13 28.78 35.64
C PHE A 368 26.09 27.84 36.38
N ARG A 369 26.90 28.36 37.31
CA ARG A 369 27.92 27.58 38.04
C ARG A 369 27.32 26.55 39.01
N SER A 370 26.11 26.79 39.53
CA SER A 370 25.45 25.94 40.54
C SER A 370 24.35 25.03 39.99
N ARG A 371 23.97 25.12 38.71
CA ARG A 371 22.83 24.38 38.12
C ARG A 371 23.15 23.83 36.71
N PRO A 372 23.77 22.63 36.60
CA PRO A 372 24.19 22.05 35.31
C PRO A 372 23.01 21.77 34.38
N VAL A 373 21.84 21.39 34.91
CA VAL A 373 20.61 21.15 34.14
C VAL A 373 20.15 22.40 33.40
N ASN A 374 20.20 23.58 34.05
CA ASN A 374 19.78 24.85 33.43
C ASN A 374 20.71 25.29 32.30
N ARG A 375 22.00 24.98 32.40
CA ARG A 375 22.97 25.22 31.33
C ARG A 375 22.66 24.36 30.13
N ASP A 376 22.49 23.05 30.33
CA ASP A 376 22.25 22.10 29.25
C ASP A 376 20.89 22.38 28.57
N LEU A 377 19.88 22.81 29.34
CA LEU A 377 18.59 23.26 28.81
C LEU A 377 18.69 24.57 28.00
N THR A 378 19.56 25.51 28.41
CA THR A 378 19.82 26.73 27.65
C THR A 378 20.55 26.40 26.33
N LEU A 379 21.54 25.52 26.37
CA LEU A 379 22.23 25.02 25.18
C LEU A 379 21.29 24.28 24.24
N ALA A 380 20.34 23.50 24.77
CA ALA A 380 19.33 22.82 23.96
C ALA A 380 18.42 23.83 23.25
N ARG A 381 17.96 24.89 23.94
CA ARG A 381 17.17 25.97 23.33
C ARG A 381 17.93 26.69 22.21
N ILE A 382 19.21 26.99 22.43
CA ILE A 382 20.08 27.60 21.41
C ILE A 382 20.22 26.64 20.20
N SER A 383 20.44 25.35 20.46
CA SER A 383 20.55 24.33 19.41
C SER A 383 19.27 24.25 18.57
N LEU A 384 18.09 24.35 19.20
CA LEU A 384 16.81 24.37 18.50
C LEU A 384 16.69 25.58 17.57
N VAL A 385 17.13 26.77 18.00
CA VAL A 385 17.16 27.97 17.15
C VAL A 385 18.04 27.75 15.92
N PHE A 386 19.21 27.13 16.08
CA PHE A 386 20.08 26.79 14.95
C PHE A 386 19.44 25.78 13.99
N VAL A 387 18.77 24.74 14.50
CA VAL A 387 18.03 23.79 13.64
C VAL A 387 16.91 24.50 12.87
N SER A 388 16.09 25.31 13.54
CA SER A 388 14.97 26.00 12.91
C SER A 388 15.42 27.03 11.88
N PHE A 389 16.41 27.86 12.23
CA PHE A 389 16.96 28.86 11.32
C PHE A 389 17.70 28.23 10.14
N GLY A 390 18.49 27.19 10.40
CA GLY A 390 19.19 26.43 9.36
C GLY A 390 18.23 25.71 8.41
N GLY A 391 17.16 25.09 8.94
CA GLY A 391 16.11 24.47 8.13
C GLY A 391 15.38 25.47 7.24
N LEU A 392 15.03 26.64 7.77
CA LEU A 392 14.40 27.72 6.99
C LEU A 392 15.34 28.21 5.88
N LEU A 393 16.60 28.47 6.19
CA LEU A 393 17.59 28.89 5.19
C LEU A 393 17.82 27.80 4.12
N MET A 394 17.65 26.52 4.50
CA MET A 394 17.71 25.39 3.58
C MET A 394 16.50 25.35 2.64
N ALA A 395 15.30 25.62 3.13
CA ALA A 395 14.09 25.69 2.31
C ALA A 395 14.20 26.75 1.21
N PHE A 396 14.68 27.94 1.57
CA PHE A 396 14.81 29.11 0.68
C PHE A 396 16.16 29.21 -0.04
N ALA A 397 17.01 28.18 0.00
CA ALA A 397 18.31 28.24 -0.66
C ALA A 397 18.16 28.27 -2.20
N GLY A 398 18.23 29.47 -2.80
CA GLY A 398 18.24 29.65 -4.26
C GLY A 398 19.54 29.23 -4.93
N GLY A 399 20.65 29.18 -4.18
CA GLY A 399 21.97 28.84 -4.70
C GLY A 399 22.74 27.80 -3.86
N PRO A 400 23.67 27.05 -4.48
CA PRO A 400 24.58 26.09 -3.86
C PRO A 400 25.23 26.53 -2.53
N TRP A 401 25.78 27.75 -2.51
CA TRP A 401 26.55 28.24 -1.36
C TRP A 401 25.66 28.57 -0.17
N ILE A 402 24.47 29.13 -0.42
CA ILE A 402 23.47 29.39 0.62
C ILE A 402 23.02 28.06 1.24
N PHE A 403 22.85 27.03 0.41
CA PHE A 403 22.52 25.68 0.88
C PHE A 403 23.65 25.04 1.72
N ILE A 404 24.91 25.17 1.31
CA ILE A 404 26.04 24.64 2.12
C ILE A 404 26.13 25.39 3.47
N ILE A 405 25.93 26.71 3.47
CA ILE A 405 25.90 27.50 4.71
C ILE A 405 24.72 27.07 5.60
N SER A 406 23.54 26.86 5.05
CA SER A 406 22.37 26.40 5.82
C SER A 406 22.57 25.00 6.39
N LEU A 407 23.25 24.11 5.65
CA LEU A 407 23.66 22.78 6.10
C LEU A 407 24.59 22.88 7.31
N VAL A 408 25.60 23.75 7.26
CA VAL A 408 26.52 24.00 8.39
C VAL A 408 25.78 24.57 9.60
N ILE A 409 24.92 25.57 9.41
CA ILE A 409 24.10 26.18 10.48
C ILE A 409 23.20 25.13 11.13
N THR A 410 22.53 24.30 10.33
CA THR A 410 21.68 23.21 10.81
C THR A 410 22.50 22.21 11.64
N SER A 411 23.72 21.89 11.22
CA SER A 411 24.63 20.99 11.95
C SER A 411 24.93 21.43 13.39
N PHE A 412 24.98 22.74 13.67
CA PHE A 412 25.16 23.23 15.05
C PHE A 412 23.98 22.90 15.96
N GLY A 413 22.80 22.68 15.38
CA GLY A 413 21.59 22.34 16.11
C GLY A 413 21.43 20.84 16.42
N HIS A 414 22.18 19.95 15.76
CA HIS A 414 22.11 18.49 16.00
C HIS A 414 22.49 18.08 17.43
N GLY A 415 23.19 18.95 18.19
CA GLY A 415 23.46 18.72 19.60
C GLY A 415 22.23 18.68 20.51
N PHE A 416 21.08 19.14 20.03
CA PHE A 416 19.80 19.14 20.74
C PHE A 416 19.43 17.75 21.30
N ASN A 417 19.47 16.70 20.46
CA ASN A 417 19.06 15.35 20.89
C ASN A 417 19.94 14.82 22.03
N ALA A 418 21.26 15.04 21.94
CA ALA A 418 22.21 14.63 22.98
C ALA A 418 22.01 15.42 24.29
N LEU A 419 21.77 16.73 24.21
CA LEU A 419 21.52 17.58 25.38
C LEU A 419 20.21 17.23 26.08
N CYS A 420 19.13 17.01 25.32
CA CYS A 420 17.84 16.61 25.90
C CYS A 420 17.91 15.22 26.54
N ARG A 421 18.62 14.25 25.92
CA ARG A 421 18.87 12.94 26.54
C ARG A 421 19.72 13.04 27.80
N ALA A 422 20.70 13.94 27.85
CA ALA A 422 21.50 14.19 29.04
C ALA A 422 20.65 14.77 30.20
N VAL A 423 19.79 15.74 29.92
CA VAL A 423 18.85 16.30 30.89
C VAL A 423 17.86 15.24 31.38
N LEU A 424 17.30 14.44 30.47
CA LEU A 424 16.33 13.39 30.82
C LEU A 424 16.96 12.32 31.74
N ASN A 425 18.21 11.93 31.45
CA ASN A 425 18.96 11.00 32.29
C ASN A 425 19.37 11.60 33.65
N ALA A 426 19.42 12.93 33.78
CA ALA A 426 19.74 13.61 35.03
C ALA A 426 18.53 13.77 35.96
N VAL A 427 17.31 13.76 35.42
CA VAL A 427 16.04 13.94 36.16
C VAL A 427 15.43 12.59 36.61
N VAL A 428 15.91 11.49 36.04
CA VAL A 428 15.35 10.15 36.24
C VAL A 428 16.28 9.28 37.09
N GLU A 429 15.69 8.48 37.98
CA GLU A 429 16.46 7.58 38.84
C GLU A 429 17.26 6.54 38.04
N PRO A 430 18.49 6.19 38.47
CA PRO A 430 19.38 5.29 37.72
C PRO A 430 18.82 3.90 37.41
N HIS A 431 17.83 3.43 38.17
CA HIS A 431 17.26 2.11 38.04
C HIS A 431 16.20 2.00 36.93
N THR A 432 15.63 3.11 36.48
CA THR A 432 14.62 3.16 35.40
C THR A 432 15.18 3.63 34.05
N ILE A 433 16.49 3.89 33.95
CA ILE A 433 17.15 4.39 32.72
C ILE A 433 16.92 3.47 31.51
N ALA A 434 16.94 2.14 31.70
CA ALA A 434 16.71 1.20 30.61
C ALA A 434 15.28 1.33 30.05
N THR A 435 14.29 1.33 30.94
CA THR A 435 12.87 1.53 30.63
C THR A 435 12.60 2.90 30.00
N LEU A 436 13.30 3.94 30.47
CA LEU A 436 13.22 5.29 29.93
C LEU A 436 13.71 5.31 28.48
N ASN A 437 14.90 4.76 28.20
CA ASN A 437 15.45 4.70 26.85
C ASN A 437 14.58 3.89 25.89
N THR A 438 14.05 2.75 26.31
CA THR A 438 13.11 1.98 25.49
C THR A 438 11.83 2.76 25.20
N THR A 439 11.34 3.54 26.16
CA THR A 439 10.14 4.36 25.95
C THR A 439 10.40 5.57 25.05
N ILE A 440 11.55 6.23 25.18
CA ILE A 440 11.97 7.28 24.24
C ILE A 440 12.00 6.71 22.82
N THR A 441 12.65 5.55 22.62
CA THR A 441 12.74 4.95 21.28
C THR A 441 11.36 4.59 20.71
N LEU A 442 10.44 4.11 21.55
CA LEU A 442 9.07 3.82 21.14
C LEU A 442 8.33 5.09 20.68
N ILE A 443 8.44 6.17 21.43
CA ILE A 443 7.76 7.43 21.11
C ILE A 443 8.41 8.07 19.87
N GLU A 444 9.75 8.00 19.73
CA GLU A 444 10.45 8.38 18.51
C GLU A 444 9.94 7.58 17.29
N MET A 445 9.73 6.26 17.40
CA MET A 445 9.15 5.45 16.32
C MET A 445 7.74 5.89 15.93
N ILE A 446 6.87 6.17 16.92
CA ILE A 446 5.50 6.63 16.66
C ILE A 446 5.51 7.98 15.93
N MET A 447 6.36 8.91 16.36
CA MET A 447 6.52 10.20 15.68
C MET A 447 7.11 10.03 14.27
N GLY A 448 8.08 9.13 14.11
CA GLY A 448 8.67 8.79 12.81
C GLY A 448 7.67 8.18 11.83
N LEU A 449 6.77 7.32 12.31
CA LEU A 449 5.69 6.71 11.52
C LEU A 449 4.76 7.77 10.90
N VAL A 450 4.43 8.82 11.64
CA VAL A 450 3.61 9.94 11.13
C VAL A 450 4.45 10.86 10.22
N ALA A 451 5.69 11.13 10.61
CA ALA A 451 6.56 12.05 9.88
C ALA A 451 7.01 11.53 8.51
N ALA A 452 7.25 10.23 8.34
CA ALA A 452 7.78 9.68 7.09
C ALA A 452 6.84 9.85 5.88
N PRO A 453 5.54 9.49 5.96
CA PRO A 453 4.60 9.78 4.89
C PRO A 453 4.37 11.29 4.72
N ALA A 454 4.28 12.03 5.82
CA ALA A 454 3.99 13.47 5.79
C ALA A 454 5.10 14.26 5.07
N THR A 455 6.37 14.03 5.42
CA THR A 455 7.53 14.66 4.77
C THR A 455 7.67 14.25 3.31
N SER A 456 7.38 12.99 2.98
CA SER A 456 7.43 12.50 1.59
C SER A 456 6.29 13.09 0.74
N TRP A 457 5.11 13.27 1.32
CA TRP A 457 3.99 13.96 0.68
C TRP A 457 4.29 15.44 0.47
N LEU A 458 4.82 16.13 1.48
CA LEU A 458 5.25 17.53 1.37
C LEU A 458 6.32 17.70 0.29
N PHE A 459 7.29 16.78 0.19
CA PHE A 459 8.31 16.82 -0.85
C PHE A 459 7.72 16.59 -2.24
N SER A 460 6.84 15.59 -2.39
CA SER A 460 6.14 15.36 -3.66
C SER A 460 5.35 16.59 -4.09
N ARG A 461 4.65 17.24 -3.15
CA ARG A 461 3.87 18.45 -3.43
C ARG A 461 4.76 19.64 -3.76
N GLY A 462 5.88 19.80 -3.05
CA GLY A 462 6.89 20.81 -3.35
C GLY A 462 7.51 20.65 -4.73
N MET A 463 7.76 19.41 -5.16
CA MET A 463 8.22 19.12 -6.52
C MET A 463 7.15 19.44 -7.58
N ASP A 464 5.87 19.21 -7.29
CA ASP A 464 4.77 19.54 -8.22
C ASP A 464 4.61 21.05 -8.44
N LEU A 465 4.86 21.83 -7.38
CA LEU A 465 4.75 23.30 -7.36
C LEU A 465 5.99 23.97 -7.99
N GLY A 466 7.20 23.40 -7.82
CA GLY A 466 8.42 23.92 -8.44
C GLY A 466 8.98 25.19 -7.78
N GLY A 467 10.13 25.68 -8.26
CA GLY A 467 10.75 26.92 -7.76
C GLY A 467 11.12 26.88 -6.26
N ALA A 468 10.80 27.96 -5.53
CA ALA A 468 11.02 28.06 -4.08
C ALA A 468 10.32 26.93 -3.32
N TRP A 469 9.14 26.49 -3.78
CA TRP A 469 8.32 25.44 -3.18
C TRP A 469 8.96 24.05 -3.18
N MET A 470 10.04 23.81 -3.94
CA MET A 470 10.80 22.56 -3.79
C MET A 470 11.35 22.37 -2.35
N GLY A 471 11.46 23.47 -1.58
CA GLY A 471 11.82 23.48 -0.16
C GLY A 471 10.71 23.08 0.81
N LEU A 472 9.48 22.79 0.36
CA LEU A 472 8.30 22.52 1.19
C LEU A 472 8.47 21.52 2.35
N PRO A 473 9.27 20.44 2.25
CA PRO A 473 9.52 19.56 3.42
C PRO A 473 10.17 20.26 4.61
N TYR A 474 10.74 21.43 4.38
CA TYR A 474 11.46 22.24 5.35
C TYR A 474 10.72 23.56 5.69
N ASP A 475 9.52 23.78 5.16
CA ASP A 475 8.74 25.01 5.33
C ASP A 475 7.28 24.76 5.78
N PHE A 476 6.71 25.65 6.59
CA PHE A 476 5.32 25.60 7.05
C PHE A 476 4.63 26.93 6.70
N GLU A 477 3.56 26.81 5.89
CA GLU A 477 2.49 27.79 5.58
C GLU A 477 2.90 29.23 5.27
N TYR A 478 2.67 29.70 4.04
CA TYR A 478 1.68 30.74 3.67
C TYR A 478 1.49 30.73 2.15
N GLU A 479 0.31 31.16 1.70
CA GLU A 479 -0.03 31.34 0.28
C GLU A 479 0.77 32.50 -0.34
N GLU A 480 1.21 32.31 -1.58
CA GLU A 480 1.21 33.27 -2.71
C GLU A 480 2.50 33.35 -3.56
N ASP A 481 2.19 33.42 -4.85
CA ASP A 481 2.81 34.06 -6.01
C ASP A 481 4.18 33.62 -6.56
N ASP A 482 4.09 33.27 -7.84
CA ASP A 482 5.09 32.71 -8.74
C ASP A 482 6.30 33.64 -8.99
N ASP A 483 7.44 32.98 -9.13
CA ASP A 483 8.62 33.30 -9.96
C ASP A 483 9.51 34.51 -9.58
N GLU A 484 10.68 34.22 -9.00
CA GLU A 484 11.91 34.98 -9.21
C GLU A 484 12.94 34.05 -9.88
N ASP A 485 13.13 34.17 -11.20
CA ASP A 485 14.41 33.84 -11.82
C ASP A 485 14.67 34.68 -13.08
N SER A 486 15.91 35.11 -13.20
CA SER A 486 16.43 36.23 -13.98
C SER A 486 16.22 36.16 -15.51
N GLY A 487 15.17 36.81 -16.01
CA GLY A 487 15.03 37.22 -17.41
C GLY A 487 15.36 38.70 -17.61
N ASP A 488 15.60 39.11 -18.85
CA ASP A 488 15.75 40.52 -19.23
C ASP A 488 14.52 41.31 -18.73
N VAL A 489 14.75 42.26 -17.81
CA VAL A 489 13.69 42.92 -17.00
C VAL A 489 12.59 43.53 -17.88
N ASP A 490 12.94 43.92 -19.11
CA ASP A 490 12.01 44.50 -20.07
C ASP A 490 11.04 43.48 -20.69
N ILE A 491 11.46 42.22 -20.87
CA ILE A 491 10.61 41.13 -21.43
C ILE A 491 9.61 40.64 -20.37
N GLU A 492 10.07 40.50 -19.13
CA GLU A 492 9.25 40.10 -17.99
C GLU A 492 8.15 41.13 -17.70
N ASN A 493 8.51 42.41 -17.66
CA ASN A 493 7.56 43.51 -17.49
C ASN A 493 6.48 43.50 -18.59
N LYS A 494 6.85 43.20 -19.84
CA LYS A 494 5.92 43.10 -20.95
C LYS A 494 4.96 41.92 -20.80
N TYR A 495 5.43 40.78 -20.32
CA TYR A 495 4.58 39.62 -20.04
C TYR A 495 3.55 39.88 -18.92
N TYR A 496 3.95 40.51 -17.83
CA TYR A 496 3.03 40.84 -16.74
C TYR A 496 2.01 41.91 -17.14
N ASN A 497 2.40 42.89 -17.96
CA ASN A 497 1.47 43.84 -18.55
C ASN A 497 0.40 43.14 -19.41
N ALA A 498 0.82 42.25 -20.31
CA ALA A 498 -0.10 41.43 -21.11
C ALA A 498 -1.05 40.56 -20.23
N LYS A 499 -0.55 40.04 -19.10
CA LYS A 499 -1.35 39.26 -18.13
C LYS A 499 -2.40 40.12 -17.42
N GLN A 500 -2.12 41.39 -17.14
CA GLN A 500 -3.09 42.32 -16.56
C GLN A 500 -4.18 42.68 -17.57
N LEU A 501 -3.80 42.93 -18.83
CA LEU A 501 -4.72 43.23 -19.93
C LEU A 501 -5.66 42.07 -20.27
N LYS A 502 -5.29 40.83 -19.95
CA LYS A 502 -6.11 39.63 -20.18
C LYS A 502 -7.55 39.72 -19.63
N LEU A 503 -7.74 40.45 -18.53
CA LEU A 503 -9.05 40.61 -17.87
C LEU A 503 -9.85 41.80 -18.42
N SER A 504 -9.18 42.87 -18.87
CA SER A 504 -9.83 44.06 -19.42
C SER A 504 -10.09 43.91 -20.92
N ASP A 505 -9.04 43.62 -21.71
CA ASP A 505 -9.02 43.68 -23.17
C ASP A 505 -8.28 42.47 -23.76
N PRO A 506 -8.99 41.37 -24.03
CA PRO A 506 -8.36 40.11 -24.45
C PRO A 506 -7.73 40.15 -25.84
N GLU A 507 -8.15 41.04 -26.75
CA GLU A 507 -7.55 41.20 -28.07
C GLU A 507 -6.19 41.91 -28.01
N ASP A 508 -6.10 42.99 -27.23
CA ASP A 508 -4.85 43.73 -27.01
C ASP A 508 -3.86 42.89 -26.19
N ALA A 509 -4.35 42.09 -25.24
CA ALA A 509 -3.52 41.12 -24.51
C ALA A 509 -2.88 40.09 -25.45
N VAL A 510 -3.59 39.62 -26.49
CA VAL A 510 -3.02 38.70 -27.50
C VAL A 510 -1.89 39.38 -28.27
N ALA A 511 -2.08 40.64 -28.69
CA ALA A 511 -1.05 41.39 -29.41
C ALA A 511 0.22 41.59 -28.56
N GLU A 512 0.07 41.91 -27.28
CA GLU A 512 1.20 42.05 -26.35
C GLU A 512 1.90 40.70 -26.09
N PHE A 513 1.15 39.59 -25.94
CA PHE A 513 1.75 38.26 -25.79
C PHE A 513 2.50 37.79 -27.04
N LEU A 514 2.02 38.12 -28.24
CA LEU A 514 2.70 37.82 -29.51
C LEU A 514 3.88 38.77 -29.79
N GLY A 515 3.95 39.90 -29.09
CA GLY A 515 5.06 40.85 -29.14
C GLY A 515 6.26 40.47 -28.27
N ILE A 516 6.24 39.30 -27.61
CA ILE A 516 7.31 38.76 -26.74
C ILE A 516 8.28 37.85 -27.51
N PRO A 517 7.83 36.83 -28.28
CA PRO A 517 8.71 35.98 -29.09
C PRO A 517 9.77 36.70 -29.95
N PRO A 518 9.48 37.85 -30.60
CA PRO A 518 10.47 38.55 -31.43
C PRO A 518 11.52 39.33 -30.63
N LEU A 519 11.29 39.55 -29.33
CA LEU A 519 12.22 40.26 -28.44
C LEU A 519 13.32 39.36 -27.88
N GLU A 520 13.14 38.04 -27.96
CA GLU A 520 14.17 37.08 -27.58
C GLU A 520 15.12 36.82 -28.77
N GLU A 521 16.42 37.11 -28.62
CA GLU A 521 17.44 36.86 -29.66
C GLU A 521 17.59 35.37 -29.99
N GLU A 522 17.45 34.52 -28.97
CA GLU A 522 17.33 33.07 -29.08
C GLU A 522 16.01 32.64 -28.44
N LYS A 523 15.35 31.63 -29.01
CA LYS A 523 14.08 31.12 -28.47
C LYS A 523 14.24 30.78 -26.99
N GLY A 524 13.52 31.49 -26.13
CA GLY A 524 13.60 31.38 -24.68
C GLY A 524 12.29 30.93 -24.04
N GLU A 525 12.27 30.97 -22.71
CA GLU A 525 11.11 30.54 -21.92
C GLU A 525 9.97 31.57 -21.95
N TRP A 526 10.28 32.87 -22.05
CA TRP A 526 9.27 33.94 -22.05
C TRP A 526 8.50 33.98 -23.37
N GLY A 527 9.15 33.76 -24.51
CA GLY A 527 8.49 33.56 -25.81
C GLY A 527 7.54 32.37 -25.80
N PHE A 528 7.94 31.26 -25.15
CA PHE A 528 7.07 30.09 -24.98
C PHE A 528 5.86 30.37 -24.06
N LYS A 529 6.08 31.06 -22.93
CA LYS A 529 5.01 31.47 -22.00
C LYS A 529 4.02 32.43 -22.68
N GLY A 530 4.52 33.39 -23.45
CA GLY A 530 3.74 34.35 -24.23
C GLY A 530 2.84 33.66 -25.26
N LEU A 531 3.43 32.87 -26.17
CA LEU A 531 2.68 32.11 -27.19
C LEU A 531 1.60 31.22 -26.56
N LYS A 532 1.91 30.58 -25.43
CA LYS A 532 0.97 29.72 -24.72
C LYS A 532 -0.27 30.47 -24.21
N GLN A 533 -0.12 31.71 -23.73
CA GLN A 533 -1.27 32.52 -23.29
C GLN A 533 -2.03 33.11 -24.49
N ALA A 534 -1.31 33.54 -25.53
CA ALA A 534 -1.91 34.02 -26.77
C ALA A 534 -2.84 32.98 -27.39
N ILE A 535 -2.37 31.74 -27.58
CA ILE A 535 -3.16 30.65 -28.17
C ILE A 535 -4.45 30.35 -27.37
N LYS A 536 -4.37 30.40 -26.03
CA LYS A 536 -5.56 30.19 -25.18
C LYS A 536 -6.60 31.30 -25.35
N LEU A 537 -6.15 32.54 -25.51
CA LEU A 537 -7.02 33.68 -25.73
C LEU A 537 -7.60 33.68 -27.14
N GLU A 538 -6.78 33.42 -28.16
CA GLU A 538 -7.23 33.30 -29.56
C GLU A 538 -8.27 32.19 -29.72
N PHE A 539 -8.07 31.05 -29.06
CA PHE A 539 -9.05 29.95 -29.06
C PHE A 539 -10.36 30.36 -28.38
N LYS A 540 -10.28 31.10 -27.26
CA LYS A 540 -11.46 31.63 -26.55
C LYS A 540 -12.21 32.70 -27.36
N LEU A 541 -11.49 33.48 -28.17
CA LEU A 541 -12.02 34.51 -29.06
C LEU A 541 -12.55 33.95 -30.40
N GLY A 542 -12.49 32.63 -30.61
CA GLY A 542 -12.94 31.98 -31.85
C GLY A 542 -12.01 32.16 -33.06
N GLN A 543 -10.79 32.66 -32.85
CA GLN A 543 -9.79 32.88 -33.91
C GLN A 543 -8.97 31.60 -34.16
N TYR A 544 -9.67 30.52 -34.51
CA TYR A 544 -9.12 29.17 -34.59
C TYR A 544 -7.95 28.98 -35.58
N GLY A 545 -7.97 29.71 -36.70
CA GLY A 545 -6.91 29.64 -37.72
C GLY A 545 -5.58 30.18 -37.22
N LYS A 546 -5.59 31.39 -36.62
CA LYS A 546 -4.39 32.01 -36.03
C LYS A 546 -3.85 31.21 -34.86
N ALA A 547 -4.74 30.70 -34.01
CA ALA A 547 -4.37 29.84 -32.90
C ALA A 547 -3.58 28.60 -33.37
N ALA A 548 -3.95 28.00 -34.51
CA ALA A 548 -3.24 26.85 -35.07
C ALA A 548 -1.86 27.24 -35.65
N GLU A 549 -1.74 28.42 -36.26
CA GLU A 549 -0.47 28.96 -36.77
C GLU A 549 0.52 29.23 -35.62
N HIS A 550 0.08 29.95 -34.58
CA HIS A 550 0.90 30.20 -33.38
C HIS A 550 1.19 28.92 -32.60
N TYR A 551 0.30 27.93 -32.64
CA TYR A 551 0.58 26.62 -32.07
C TYR A 551 1.67 25.86 -32.83
N ALA A 552 1.69 25.93 -34.16
CA ALA A 552 2.78 25.38 -34.96
C ALA A 552 4.12 26.07 -34.63
N GLU A 553 4.10 27.38 -34.39
CA GLU A 553 5.27 28.13 -33.93
C GLU A 553 5.72 27.67 -32.53
N LEU A 554 4.80 27.55 -31.56
CA LEU A 554 5.08 27.06 -30.21
C LEU A 554 5.73 25.66 -30.22
N LEU A 555 5.31 24.78 -31.12
CA LEU A 555 5.90 23.44 -31.27
C LEU A 555 7.37 23.48 -31.71
N THR A 556 7.87 24.58 -32.28
CA THR A 556 9.29 24.73 -32.61
C THR A 556 10.17 25.00 -31.38
N TYR A 557 9.62 25.62 -30.33
CA TYR A 557 10.33 25.87 -29.05
C TYR A 557 10.59 24.58 -28.28
N VAL A 558 9.76 23.55 -28.50
CA VAL A 558 9.88 22.22 -27.87
C VAL A 558 11.21 21.53 -28.21
N LYS A 559 11.85 21.90 -29.33
CA LYS A 559 13.10 21.28 -29.79
C LYS A 559 14.37 21.91 -29.23
N SER A 560 14.34 23.20 -28.87
CA SER A 560 15.57 23.97 -28.62
C SER A 560 15.55 24.84 -27.36
N ALA A 561 14.39 25.32 -26.92
CA ALA A 561 14.29 26.42 -25.94
C ALA A 561 13.86 25.97 -24.55
N VAL A 562 13.06 24.91 -24.46
CA VAL A 562 12.32 24.56 -23.25
C VAL A 562 12.55 23.10 -22.89
N THR A 563 12.67 22.82 -21.59
CA THR A 563 12.88 21.44 -21.12
C THR A 563 11.74 20.51 -21.57
N ARG A 564 12.09 19.25 -21.86
CA ARG A 564 11.14 18.23 -22.37
C ARG A 564 9.93 18.02 -21.46
N ASN A 565 10.13 18.05 -20.14
CA ASN A 565 9.05 17.84 -19.17
C ASN A 565 8.10 19.04 -19.10
N TYR A 566 8.63 20.27 -19.17
CA TYR A 566 7.81 21.47 -19.12
C TYR A 566 6.99 21.66 -20.40
N SER A 567 7.57 21.36 -21.55
CA SER A 567 6.86 21.36 -22.84
C SER A 567 5.77 20.28 -22.89
N GLU A 568 6.04 19.07 -22.39
CA GLU A 568 5.02 18.00 -22.29
C GLU A 568 3.83 18.39 -21.40
N LYS A 569 4.08 18.91 -20.19
CA LYS A 569 3.01 19.38 -19.28
C LYS A 569 2.22 20.52 -19.92
N SER A 570 2.90 21.45 -20.58
CA SER A 570 2.26 22.61 -21.21
C SER A 570 1.41 22.23 -22.42
N ILE A 571 1.86 21.29 -23.26
CA ILE A 571 1.10 20.80 -24.42
C ILE A 571 -0.12 20.01 -23.97
N ASN A 572 0.01 19.11 -22.98
CA ASN A 572 -1.14 18.38 -22.44
C ASN A 572 -2.20 19.33 -21.86
N ASN A 573 -1.77 20.30 -21.05
CA ASN A 573 -2.67 21.32 -20.50
C ASN A 573 -3.36 22.18 -21.58
N MET A 574 -2.70 22.38 -22.73
CA MET A 574 -3.27 23.11 -23.85
C MET A 574 -4.29 22.27 -24.61
N LEU A 575 -3.98 21.00 -24.90
CA LEU A 575 -4.91 20.07 -25.53
C LEU A 575 -6.16 19.84 -24.66
N ASP A 576 -5.99 19.73 -23.34
CA ASP A 576 -7.12 19.62 -22.39
C ASP A 576 -7.97 20.89 -22.35
N TYR A 577 -7.36 22.06 -22.51
CA TYR A 577 -8.09 23.34 -22.56
C TYR A 577 -8.90 23.47 -23.85
N ILE A 578 -8.32 23.08 -24.98
CA ILE A 578 -8.95 23.11 -26.31
C ILE A 578 -10.12 22.12 -26.37
N GLU A 579 -9.94 20.91 -25.84
CA GLU A 579 -11.01 19.88 -25.77
C GLU A 579 -12.21 20.35 -24.97
N LYS A 580 -12.00 21.05 -23.85
CA LYS A 580 -13.08 21.60 -23.04
C LYS A 580 -13.78 22.81 -23.68
N GLY A 581 -13.14 23.47 -24.66
CA GLY A 581 -13.68 24.64 -25.35
C GLY A 581 -14.23 24.34 -26.75
N SER A 582 -14.23 23.08 -27.20
CA SER A 582 -14.56 22.70 -28.57
C SER A 582 -16.02 22.23 -28.76
N ASP A 583 -16.99 23.07 -28.41
CA ASP A 583 -18.42 22.75 -28.54
C ASP A 583 -18.98 22.99 -29.96
N GLY A 584 -18.28 23.77 -30.80
CA GLY A 584 -18.70 24.11 -32.16
C GLY A 584 -17.99 23.31 -33.27
N PRO A 585 -18.60 23.12 -34.46
CA PRO A 585 -18.02 22.35 -35.57
C PRO A 585 -16.70 22.93 -36.10
N GLU A 586 -16.51 24.26 -36.04
CA GLU A 586 -15.24 24.91 -36.40
C GLU A 586 -14.14 24.68 -35.35
N ALA A 587 -14.51 24.70 -34.07
CA ALA A 587 -13.60 24.42 -32.96
C ALA A 587 -13.11 22.96 -32.99
N VAL A 588 -13.98 22.02 -33.39
CA VAL A 588 -13.63 20.61 -33.57
C VAL A 588 -12.62 20.42 -34.70
N ARG A 589 -12.79 21.09 -35.85
CA ARG A 589 -11.83 21.06 -36.95
C ARG A 589 -10.47 21.65 -36.54
N SER A 590 -10.49 22.75 -35.78
CA SER A 590 -9.27 23.34 -35.23
C SER A 590 -8.57 22.37 -34.28
N MET A 591 -9.31 21.76 -33.34
CA MET A 591 -8.76 20.76 -32.43
C MET A 591 -8.09 19.59 -33.17
N GLU A 592 -8.70 19.07 -34.25
CA GLU A 592 -8.05 18.04 -35.10
C GLU A 592 -6.72 18.55 -35.69
N GLN A 593 -6.68 19.80 -36.16
CA GLN A 593 -5.44 20.42 -36.64
C GLN A 593 -4.40 20.49 -35.52
N PHE A 594 -4.77 20.90 -34.31
CA PHE A 594 -3.88 20.92 -33.15
C PHE A 594 -3.32 19.53 -32.84
N TYR A 595 -4.17 18.49 -32.78
CA TYR A 595 -3.71 17.11 -32.59
C TYR A 595 -2.78 16.66 -33.74
N SER A 596 -3.10 16.99 -34.99
CA SER A 596 -2.26 16.61 -36.14
C SER A 596 -0.88 17.28 -36.13
N LEU A 597 -0.80 18.58 -35.82
CA LEU A 597 0.43 19.35 -35.70
C LEU A 597 1.30 18.82 -34.56
N THR A 598 0.67 18.53 -33.42
CA THR A 598 1.32 17.91 -32.25
C THR A 598 1.98 16.60 -32.64
N LEU A 599 1.25 15.73 -33.33
CA LEU A 599 1.72 14.41 -33.72
C LEU A 599 2.87 14.48 -34.75
N GLN A 600 2.80 15.39 -35.73
CA GLN A 600 3.87 15.60 -36.69
C GLN A 600 5.16 16.11 -36.03
N SER A 601 5.03 17.04 -35.07
CA SER A 601 6.17 17.53 -34.30
C SER A 601 6.82 16.42 -33.46
N PHE A 602 6.01 15.59 -32.79
CA PHE A 602 6.53 14.50 -31.94
C PHE A 602 7.10 13.31 -32.71
N GLN A 603 6.61 13.02 -33.92
CA GLN A 603 7.25 12.03 -34.81
C GLN A 603 8.69 12.42 -35.14
N SER A 604 8.96 13.71 -35.34
CA SER A 604 10.32 14.21 -35.62
C SER A 604 11.24 14.27 -34.40
N THR A 605 10.70 14.16 -33.19
CA THR A 605 11.42 14.37 -31.91
C THR A 605 11.68 13.06 -31.14
N ASN A 606 11.38 11.90 -31.75
CA ASN A 606 11.56 10.56 -31.17
C ASN A 606 10.90 10.36 -29.78
N ASN A 607 9.80 11.08 -29.50
CA ASN A 607 9.08 10.99 -28.22
C ASN A 607 7.91 10.00 -28.32
N GLU A 608 8.25 8.71 -28.36
CA GLU A 608 7.29 7.62 -28.57
C GLU A 608 6.16 7.59 -27.53
N ARG A 609 6.48 7.84 -26.25
CA ARG A 609 5.51 7.83 -25.14
C ARG A 609 4.41 8.88 -25.30
N LEU A 610 4.80 10.11 -25.58
CA LEU A 610 3.85 11.22 -25.74
C LEU A 610 3.05 11.06 -27.03
N TRP A 611 3.71 10.61 -28.10
CA TRP A 611 3.04 10.30 -29.36
C TRP A 611 1.95 9.22 -29.18
N LEU A 612 2.22 8.14 -28.44
CA LEU A 612 1.23 7.09 -28.13
C LEU A 612 0.05 7.67 -27.33
N LYS A 613 0.33 8.42 -26.25
CA LYS A 613 -0.71 9.00 -25.39
C LYS A 613 -1.62 9.97 -26.16
N THR A 614 -1.04 10.84 -26.99
CA THR A 614 -1.79 11.79 -27.82
C THR A 614 -2.62 11.07 -28.88
N ASN A 615 -2.11 10.02 -29.53
CA ASN A 615 -2.90 9.24 -30.50
C ASN A 615 -4.03 8.44 -29.85
N ILE A 616 -3.83 7.87 -28.66
CA ILE A 616 -4.89 7.17 -27.92
C ILE A 616 -6.02 8.15 -27.57
N LYS A 617 -5.66 9.37 -27.13
CA LYS A 617 -6.64 10.42 -26.85
C LYS A 617 -7.42 10.83 -28.10
N LEU A 618 -6.74 10.98 -29.24
CA LEU A 618 -7.38 11.23 -30.53
C LEU A 618 -8.32 10.08 -30.95
N ALA A 619 -7.89 8.82 -30.78
CA ALA A 619 -8.71 7.66 -31.11
C ALA A 619 -9.98 7.60 -30.25
N LYS A 620 -9.88 7.93 -28.96
CA LYS A 620 -11.03 8.04 -28.07
C LYS A 620 -12.01 9.13 -28.52
N LEU A 621 -11.50 10.29 -28.91
CA LEU A 621 -12.34 11.38 -29.41
C LEU A 621 -13.09 11.02 -30.70
N LEU A 622 -12.41 10.33 -31.62
CA LEU A 622 -13.03 9.81 -32.86
C LEU A 622 -14.10 8.74 -32.55
N LEU A 623 -13.89 7.94 -31.50
CA LEU A 623 -14.86 6.95 -31.03
C LEU A 623 -16.10 7.61 -30.44
N ASP A 624 -15.94 8.63 -29.60
CA ASP A 624 -17.05 9.40 -29.02
C ASP A 624 -17.90 10.09 -30.11
N ARG A 625 -17.27 10.48 -31.23
CA ARG A 625 -17.94 11.01 -32.43
C ARG A 625 -18.56 9.96 -33.35
N LYS A 626 -18.43 8.68 -33.02
CA LYS A 626 -18.94 7.54 -33.80
C LYS A 626 -18.32 7.41 -35.21
N GLU A 627 -17.10 7.93 -35.41
CA GLU A 627 -16.36 7.83 -36.68
C GLU A 627 -15.54 6.52 -36.76
N TYR A 628 -16.24 5.39 -36.78
CA TYR A 628 -15.62 4.05 -36.62
C TYR A 628 -14.56 3.71 -37.67
N SER A 629 -14.68 4.21 -38.90
CA SER A 629 -13.71 3.94 -39.98
C SER A 629 -12.35 4.62 -39.73
N ALA A 630 -12.37 5.86 -39.22
CA ALA A 630 -11.18 6.61 -38.84
C ALA A 630 -10.52 5.99 -37.60
N VAL A 631 -11.32 5.60 -36.60
CA VAL A 631 -10.87 4.89 -35.40
C VAL A 631 -10.17 3.58 -35.78
N ALA A 632 -10.77 2.75 -36.62
CA ALA A 632 -10.18 1.46 -37.03
C ALA A 632 -8.87 1.62 -37.81
N LYS A 633 -8.68 2.72 -38.55
CA LYS A 633 -7.39 3.03 -39.20
C LYS A 633 -6.34 3.43 -38.16
N LYS A 634 -6.71 4.28 -37.21
CA LYS A 634 -5.81 4.79 -36.16
C LYS A 634 -5.43 3.70 -35.15
N LEU A 635 -6.35 2.83 -34.74
CA LEU A 635 -6.08 1.70 -33.84
C LEU A 635 -5.11 0.67 -34.47
N ARG A 636 -5.20 0.43 -35.79
CA ARG A 636 -4.23 -0.42 -36.49
C ARG A 636 -2.81 0.16 -36.49
N GLU A 637 -2.70 1.48 -36.65
CA GLU A 637 -1.41 2.18 -36.52
C GLU A 637 -0.84 2.02 -35.10
N LEU A 638 -1.69 2.21 -34.08
CA LEU A 638 -1.30 2.10 -32.67
C LEU A 638 -0.90 0.67 -32.25
N HIS A 639 -1.64 -0.35 -32.71
CA HIS A 639 -1.28 -1.74 -32.48
C HIS A 639 0.09 -2.10 -33.06
N LYS A 640 0.38 -1.62 -34.27
CA LYS A 640 1.68 -1.85 -34.91
C LYS A 640 2.83 -1.23 -34.11
N THR A 641 2.63 -0.08 -33.48
CA THR A 641 3.64 0.57 -32.62
C THR A 641 3.82 -0.08 -31.24
N CYS A 642 2.83 -0.86 -30.79
CA CYS A 642 2.87 -1.59 -29.53
C CYS A 642 3.35 -3.04 -29.68
N GLN A 643 3.55 -3.53 -30.90
CA GLN A 643 4.06 -4.86 -31.21
C GLN A 643 5.57 -4.81 -31.51
N ARG A 644 6.28 -5.88 -31.15
CA ARG A 644 7.68 -6.11 -31.55
C ARG A 644 7.74 -6.54 -33.02
N GLU A 645 8.94 -6.53 -33.61
CA GLU A 645 9.16 -6.98 -34.99
C GLU A 645 8.70 -8.43 -35.24
N ASP A 646 8.70 -9.26 -34.19
CA ASP A 646 8.21 -10.65 -34.19
C ASP A 646 6.66 -10.77 -34.12
N GLY A 647 5.92 -9.65 -34.04
CA GLY A 647 4.47 -9.62 -33.95
C GLY A 647 3.88 -9.91 -32.57
N THR A 648 4.71 -10.07 -31.53
CA THR A 648 4.29 -10.19 -30.13
C THR A 648 4.10 -8.83 -29.48
N ASP A 649 3.09 -8.68 -28.60
CA ASP A 649 2.85 -7.45 -27.85
C ASP A 649 4.03 -7.13 -26.92
N ASP A 650 4.49 -5.88 -26.90
CA ASP A 650 5.63 -5.46 -26.08
C ASP A 650 5.21 -5.23 -24.61
N PRO A 651 5.76 -6.00 -23.63
CA PRO A 651 5.41 -5.83 -22.22
C PRO A 651 5.67 -4.43 -21.67
N SER A 652 6.69 -3.72 -22.19
CA SER A 652 7.01 -2.34 -21.77
C SER A 652 5.88 -1.35 -22.10
N LYS A 653 5.09 -1.64 -23.14
CA LYS A 653 3.94 -0.87 -23.63
C LYS A 653 2.61 -1.54 -23.26
N GLY A 654 2.61 -2.45 -22.29
CA GLY A 654 1.43 -3.21 -21.90
C GLY A 654 0.25 -2.34 -21.46
N THR A 655 0.50 -1.23 -20.75
CA THR A 655 -0.55 -0.28 -20.32
C THR A 655 -1.24 0.38 -21.51
N TYR A 656 -0.46 0.87 -22.49
CA TYR A 656 -1.01 1.49 -23.70
C TYR A 656 -1.73 0.45 -24.58
N SER A 657 -1.19 -0.77 -24.65
CA SER A 657 -1.82 -1.87 -25.38
C SER A 657 -3.21 -2.19 -24.83
N LEU A 658 -3.36 -2.24 -23.50
CA LEU A 658 -4.67 -2.43 -22.86
C LEU A 658 -5.65 -1.29 -23.15
N GLU A 659 -5.20 -0.03 -23.18
CA GLU A 659 -6.02 1.11 -23.58
C GLU A 659 -6.50 1.00 -25.02
N ILE A 660 -5.62 0.61 -25.93
CA ILE A 660 -5.94 0.41 -27.35
C ILE A 660 -6.96 -0.72 -27.50
N TYR A 661 -6.76 -1.86 -26.83
CA TYR A 661 -7.72 -2.97 -26.84
C TYR A 661 -9.07 -2.54 -26.26
N ALA A 662 -9.10 -1.74 -25.19
CA ALA A 662 -10.35 -1.23 -24.61
C ALA A 662 -11.15 -0.37 -25.61
N LEU A 663 -10.48 0.54 -26.32
CA LEU A 663 -11.11 1.36 -27.37
C LEU A 663 -11.62 0.52 -28.54
N GLU A 664 -10.85 -0.49 -28.95
CA GLU A 664 -11.24 -1.40 -30.03
C GLU A 664 -12.44 -2.27 -29.63
N ILE A 665 -12.45 -2.78 -28.41
CA ILE A 665 -13.56 -3.55 -27.84
C ILE A 665 -14.82 -2.68 -27.74
N GLN A 666 -14.72 -1.42 -27.29
CA GLN A 666 -15.86 -0.49 -27.28
C GLN A 666 -16.41 -0.23 -28.68
N MET A 667 -15.54 -0.01 -29.67
CA MET A 667 -15.95 0.15 -31.06
C MET A 667 -16.73 -1.07 -31.58
N PHE A 668 -16.23 -2.29 -31.28
CA PHE A 668 -16.91 -3.52 -31.70
C PHE A 668 -18.19 -3.82 -30.93
N ALA A 669 -18.29 -3.38 -29.67
CA ALA A 669 -19.52 -3.48 -28.88
C ALA A 669 -20.63 -2.60 -29.48
N GLU A 670 -20.33 -1.35 -29.83
CA GLU A 670 -21.27 -0.42 -30.47
C GLU A 670 -21.68 -0.86 -31.88
N THR A 671 -20.75 -1.46 -32.64
CA THR A 671 -21.03 -2.00 -33.99
C THR A 671 -21.67 -3.40 -33.98
N LYS A 672 -21.93 -3.98 -32.79
CA LYS A 672 -22.51 -5.31 -32.57
C LYS A 672 -21.77 -6.46 -33.28
N ASN A 673 -20.44 -6.37 -33.44
CA ASN A 673 -19.62 -7.42 -34.05
C ASN A 673 -19.02 -8.36 -32.99
N ASN A 674 -19.84 -9.27 -32.47
CA ASN A 674 -19.46 -10.14 -31.34
C ASN A 674 -18.31 -11.11 -31.64
N LYS A 675 -18.13 -11.53 -32.91
CA LYS A 675 -17.06 -12.46 -33.31
C LYS A 675 -15.67 -11.84 -33.13
N GLN A 676 -15.50 -10.61 -33.62
CA GLN A 676 -14.22 -9.90 -33.50
C GLN A 676 -13.99 -9.44 -32.06
N LEU A 677 -15.06 -9.00 -31.37
CA LEU A 677 -15.01 -8.64 -29.96
C LEU A 677 -14.46 -9.79 -29.10
N LYS A 678 -14.96 -11.02 -29.29
CA LYS A 678 -14.48 -12.21 -28.54
C LYS A 678 -13.00 -12.49 -28.74
N ALA A 679 -12.53 -12.42 -29.97
CA ALA A 679 -11.12 -12.62 -30.27
C ALA A 679 -10.23 -11.56 -29.59
N LEU A 680 -10.67 -10.30 -29.61
CA LEU A 680 -9.95 -9.20 -28.98
C LEU A 680 -9.99 -9.26 -27.45
N TYR A 681 -11.13 -9.62 -26.88
CA TYR A 681 -11.30 -9.80 -25.44
C TYR A 681 -10.32 -10.86 -24.90
N GLN A 682 -10.23 -12.01 -25.56
CA GLN A 682 -9.27 -13.06 -25.19
C GLN A 682 -7.81 -12.64 -25.36
N ARG A 683 -7.49 -11.74 -26.31
CA ARG A 683 -6.15 -11.17 -26.47
C ARG A 683 -5.85 -10.16 -25.37
N ALA A 684 -6.79 -9.28 -25.05
CA ALA A 684 -6.67 -8.28 -24.00
C ALA A 684 -6.38 -8.91 -22.62
N LEU A 685 -7.04 -10.03 -22.29
CA LEU A 685 -6.79 -10.77 -21.03
C LEU A 685 -5.39 -11.42 -20.96
N LYS A 686 -4.72 -11.63 -22.09
CA LYS A 686 -3.35 -12.21 -22.15
C LYS A 686 -2.25 -11.14 -22.03
N VAL A 687 -2.59 -9.86 -22.17
CA VAL A 687 -1.61 -8.77 -22.09
C VAL A 687 -1.08 -8.66 -20.66
N LYS A 688 0.22 -8.92 -20.50
CA LYS A 688 0.91 -8.72 -19.21
C LYS A 688 1.24 -7.24 -19.05
N SER A 689 0.46 -6.52 -18.25
CA SER A 689 0.82 -5.17 -17.79
C SER A 689 1.29 -5.22 -16.34
N ALA A 690 2.37 -4.49 -16.02
CA ALA A 690 2.92 -4.40 -14.66
C ALA A 690 1.91 -3.81 -13.66
N VAL A 691 1.06 -2.87 -14.10
CA VAL A 691 -0.07 -2.32 -13.34
C VAL A 691 -1.18 -1.90 -14.33
N PRO A 692 -2.22 -2.72 -14.55
CA PRO A 692 -3.39 -2.28 -15.31
C PRO A 692 -4.17 -1.23 -14.52
N HIS A 693 -4.55 -0.13 -15.16
CA HIS A 693 -5.40 0.88 -14.53
C HIS A 693 -6.81 0.30 -14.32
N PRO A 694 -7.38 0.31 -13.08
CA PRO A 694 -8.65 -0.35 -12.76
C PRO A 694 -9.79 0.06 -13.68
N ARG A 695 -9.95 1.36 -13.97
CA ARG A 695 -10.96 1.86 -14.92
C ARG A 695 -10.93 1.19 -16.30
N ILE A 696 -9.76 0.95 -16.89
CA ILE A 696 -9.62 0.37 -18.23
C ILE A 696 -9.98 -1.11 -18.21
N MET A 697 -9.52 -1.82 -17.17
CA MET A 697 -9.92 -3.21 -16.95
C MET A 697 -11.43 -3.35 -16.72
N GLY A 698 -12.03 -2.39 -16.01
CA GLY A 698 -13.48 -2.29 -15.81
C GLY A 698 -14.25 -2.24 -17.13
N ILE A 699 -13.81 -1.40 -18.09
CA ILE A 699 -14.42 -1.28 -19.42
C ILE A 699 -14.29 -2.60 -20.21
N ILE A 700 -13.09 -3.20 -20.23
CA ILE A 700 -12.84 -4.45 -20.96
C ILE A 700 -13.74 -5.57 -20.42
N ARG A 701 -13.82 -5.72 -19.10
CA ARG A 701 -14.65 -6.72 -18.43
C ARG A 701 -16.15 -6.45 -18.61
N GLU A 702 -16.58 -5.18 -18.61
CA GLU A 702 -17.98 -4.81 -18.88
C GLU A 702 -18.42 -5.26 -20.28
N CYS A 703 -17.60 -4.97 -21.30
CA CYS A 703 -17.86 -5.40 -22.67
C CYS A 703 -17.78 -6.92 -22.81
N GLY A 704 -16.87 -7.59 -22.09
CA GLY A 704 -16.80 -9.05 -22.00
C GLY A 704 -18.10 -9.66 -21.43
N GLY A 705 -18.62 -9.08 -20.35
CA GLY A 705 -19.90 -9.48 -19.75
C GLY A 705 -21.09 -9.31 -20.70
N LYS A 706 -21.17 -8.17 -21.40
CA LYS A 706 -22.21 -7.91 -22.42
C LYS A 706 -22.12 -8.90 -23.59
N MET A 707 -20.91 -9.24 -24.03
CA MET A 707 -20.69 -10.27 -25.05
C MET A 707 -21.15 -11.65 -24.58
N HIS A 708 -20.73 -12.09 -23.39
CA HIS A 708 -21.15 -13.39 -22.85
C HIS A 708 -22.66 -13.49 -22.63
N MET A 709 -23.31 -12.39 -22.28
CA MET A 709 -24.77 -12.28 -22.23
C MET A 709 -25.41 -12.53 -23.60
N SER A 710 -24.86 -11.95 -24.67
CA SER A 710 -25.36 -12.19 -26.03
C SER A 710 -25.14 -13.63 -26.54
N GLU A 711 -24.22 -14.38 -25.93
CA GLU A 711 -23.98 -15.80 -26.19
C GLU A 711 -24.76 -16.72 -25.23
N GLU A 712 -25.66 -16.17 -24.39
CA GLU A 712 -26.40 -16.88 -23.34
C GLU A 712 -25.50 -17.61 -22.32
N ASN A 713 -24.22 -17.22 -22.22
CA ASN A 713 -23.30 -17.76 -21.22
C ASN A 713 -23.36 -16.95 -19.92
N TRP A 714 -24.43 -17.18 -19.16
CA TRP A 714 -24.76 -16.44 -17.94
C TRP A 714 -23.67 -16.51 -16.87
N LYS A 715 -22.92 -17.62 -16.79
CA LYS A 715 -21.92 -17.86 -15.76
C LYS A 715 -20.66 -17.03 -15.97
N GLU A 716 -20.14 -17.02 -17.18
CA GLU A 716 -18.98 -16.19 -17.54
C GLU A 716 -19.34 -14.70 -17.49
N ALA A 717 -20.55 -14.34 -17.97
CA ALA A 717 -21.04 -12.97 -17.87
C ALA A 717 -21.12 -12.46 -16.43
N GLN A 718 -21.63 -13.27 -15.50
CA GLN A 718 -21.70 -12.90 -14.08
C GLN A 718 -20.31 -12.63 -13.49
N SER A 719 -19.33 -13.51 -13.79
CA SER A 719 -17.94 -13.34 -13.35
C SER A 719 -17.34 -12.04 -13.90
N ASP A 720 -17.56 -11.76 -15.17
CA ASP A 720 -17.03 -10.55 -15.82
C ASP A 720 -17.68 -9.27 -15.32
N PHE A 721 -19.00 -9.25 -15.08
CA PHE A 721 -19.64 -8.09 -14.46
C PHE A 721 -19.21 -7.88 -13.02
N PHE A 722 -18.95 -8.94 -12.25
CA PHE A 722 -18.43 -8.83 -10.89
C PHE A 722 -17.01 -8.23 -10.87
N GLU A 723 -16.11 -8.72 -11.73
CA GLU A 723 -14.78 -8.14 -11.88
C GLU A 723 -14.82 -6.70 -12.41
N SER A 724 -15.71 -6.40 -13.35
CA SER A 724 -15.93 -5.04 -13.87
C SER A 724 -16.39 -4.10 -12.74
N PHE A 725 -17.34 -4.54 -11.92
CA PHE A 725 -17.83 -3.79 -10.76
C PHE A 725 -16.68 -3.47 -9.78
N ARG A 726 -15.87 -4.46 -9.39
CA ARG A 726 -14.74 -4.25 -8.47
C ARG A 726 -13.74 -3.24 -9.02
N ASN A 727 -13.41 -3.35 -10.30
CA ASN A 727 -12.51 -2.42 -10.99
C ASN A 727 -13.07 -0.98 -11.06
N TYR A 728 -14.38 -0.81 -11.26
CA TYR A 728 -15.01 0.51 -11.26
C TYR A 728 -15.16 1.10 -9.84
N ASP A 729 -15.33 0.26 -8.83
CA ASP A 729 -15.37 0.65 -7.42
C ASP A 729 -14.01 1.15 -6.94
N GLU A 730 -12.94 0.41 -7.23
CA GLU A 730 -11.55 0.82 -6.99
C GLU A 730 -11.19 2.12 -7.73
N ALA A 731 -11.74 2.33 -8.93
CA ALA A 731 -11.55 3.55 -9.71
C ALA A 731 -12.43 4.74 -9.26
N GLY A 732 -13.38 4.53 -8.35
CA GLY A 732 -14.35 5.56 -7.92
C GLY A 732 -15.32 6.02 -9.02
N SER A 733 -15.47 5.29 -10.13
CA SER A 733 -16.33 5.66 -11.26
C SER A 733 -17.82 5.54 -10.91
N LEU A 734 -18.66 6.43 -11.46
CA LEU A 734 -20.13 6.33 -11.35
C LEU A 734 -20.70 5.13 -12.12
N GLN A 735 -19.97 4.60 -13.11
CA GLN A 735 -20.37 3.44 -13.91
C GLN A 735 -20.53 2.16 -13.07
N ARG A 736 -19.94 2.09 -11.87
CA ARG A 736 -20.10 0.95 -10.96
C ARG A 736 -21.57 0.63 -10.66
N ILE A 737 -22.42 1.65 -10.61
CA ILE A 737 -23.86 1.49 -10.31
C ILE A 737 -24.58 0.82 -11.48
N GLN A 738 -24.24 1.21 -12.70
CA GLN A 738 -24.79 0.62 -13.91
C GLN A 738 -24.37 -0.86 -14.03
N VAL A 739 -23.07 -1.15 -13.86
CA VAL A 739 -22.56 -2.53 -13.89
C VAL A 739 -23.14 -3.37 -12.75
N LEU A 740 -23.38 -2.79 -11.57
CA LEU A 740 -24.05 -3.50 -10.49
C LEU A 740 -25.47 -3.93 -10.89
N LYS A 741 -26.23 -3.09 -11.61
CA LYS A 741 -27.54 -3.50 -12.15
C LYS A 741 -27.40 -4.69 -13.11
N TYR A 742 -26.38 -4.69 -13.97
CA TYR A 742 -26.10 -5.80 -14.89
C TYR A 742 -25.74 -7.08 -14.14
N LEU A 743 -24.89 -6.99 -13.12
CA LEU A 743 -24.52 -8.11 -12.26
C LEU A 743 -25.75 -8.76 -11.61
N LEU A 744 -26.64 -7.95 -11.04
CA LEU A 744 -27.88 -8.43 -10.40
C LEU A 744 -28.78 -9.13 -11.42
N LEU A 745 -28.92 -8.55 -12.62
CA LEU A 745 -29.67 -9.14 -13.73
C LEU A 745 -29.10 -10.51 -14.15
N THR A 746 -27.78 -10.61 -14.39
CA THR A 746 -27.12 -11.89 -14.70
C THR A 746 -27.31 -12.94 -13.61
N THR A 747 -27.33 -12.53 -12.34
CA THR A 747 -27.50 -13.48 -11.24
C THR A 747 -28.90 -14.12 -11.28
N MET A 748 -29.92 -13.34 -11.62
CA MET A 748 -31.28 -13.85 -11.81
C MET A 748 -31.39 -14.76 -13.04
N LEU A 749 -30.68 -14.45 -14.13
CA LEU A 749 -30.62 -15.29 -15.35
C LEU A 749 -29.87 -16.61 -15.11
N MET A 750 -28.81 -16.59 -14.32
CA MET A 750 -28.06 -17.78 -13.90
C MET A 750 -28.89 -18.74 -13.02
N LYS A 751 -30.09 -18.33 -12.57
CA LYS A 751 -30.96 -19.09 -11.65
C LYS A 751 -30.26 -19.42 -10.32
N SER A 752 -29.35 -18.53 -9.89
CA SER A 752 -28.62 -18.69 -8.64
C SER A 752 -29.49 -18.29 -7.45
N ASN A 753 -29.37 -19.04 -6.35
CA ASN A 753 -29.99 -18.70 -5.08
C ASN A 753 -29.07 -17.87 -4.17
N ILE A 754 -27.86 -17.53 -4.62
CA ILE A 754 -26.90 -16.74 -3.85
C ILE A 754 -27.27 -15.26 -3.97
N ASN A 755 -27.34 -14.53 -2.85
CA ASN A 755 -27.58 -13.10 -2.88
C ASN A 755 -26.29 -12.35 -3.25
N PRO A 756 -26.27 -11.59 -4.35
CA PRO A 756 -25.09 -10.79 -4.72
C PRO A 756 -24.64 -9.86 -3.59
N PHE A 757 -25.58 -9.31 -2.82
CA PHE A 757 -25.34 -8.38 -1.70
C PHE A 757 -24.72 -9.00 -0.45
N ASP A 758 -24.52 -10.32 -0.42
CA ASP A 758 -23.78 -10.97 0.67
C ASP A 758 -22.27 -10.80 0.52
N SER A 759 -21.79 -10.40 -0.67
CA SER A 759 -20.39 -10.03 -0.91
C SER A 759 -20.02 -8.73 -0.20
N GLN A 760 -18.79 -8.64 0.32
CA GLN A 760 -18.35 -7.46 1.10
C GLN A 760 -18.35 -6.18 0.26
N GLU A 761 -18.14 -6.32 -1.04
CA GLU A 761 -18.00 -5.26 -2.02
C GLU A 761 -19.36 -4.63 -2.40
N THR A 762 -20.43 -5.42 -2.47
CA THR A 762 -21.76 -4.93 -2.88
C THR A 762 -22.68 -4.63 -1.70
N LYS A 763 -22.41 -5.20 -0.52
CA LYS A 763 -23.21 -4.98 0.70
C LYS A 763 -23.47 -3.50 1.05
N PRO A 764 -22.51 -2.56 0.94
CA PRO A 764 -22.75 -1.15 1.23
C PRO A 764 -23.77 -0.50 0.29
N TYR A 765 -23.90 -1.04 -0.93
CA TYR A 765 -24.75 -0.49 -1.97
C TYR A 765 -26.22 -0.87 -1.80
N LYS A 766 -26.54 -1.88 -0.98
CA LYS A 766 -27.91 -2.40 -0.80
C LYS A 766 -28.95 -1.31 -0.48
N THR A 767 -28.54 -0.27 0.23
CA THR A 767 -29.40 0.86 0.64
C THR A 767 -29.37 2.05 -0.32
N ASP A 768 -28.62 2.00 -1.43
CA ASP A 768 -28.55 3.10 -2.40
C ASP A 768 -29.88 3.22 -3.17
N PRO A 769 -30.53 4.40 -3.18
CA PRO A 769 -31.80 4.62 -3.87
C PRO A 769 -31.76 4.30 -5.38
N ARG A 770 -30.60 4.39 -6.02
CA ARG A 770 -30.44 4.16 -7.48
C ARG A 770 -30.47 2.68 -7.86
N ILE A 771 -30.31 1.78 -6.89
CA ILE A 771 -30.36 0.33 -7.10
C ILE A 771 -31.45 -0.39 -6.28
N SER A 772 -32.14 0.33 -5.40
CA SER A 772 -33.17 -0.23 -4.51
C SER A 772 -34.20 -1.08 -5.26
N ALA A 773 -34.64 -0.61 -6.43
CA ALA A 773 -35.59 -1.34 -7.26
C ALA A 773 -35.01 -2.69 -7.76
N MET A 774 -33.73 -2.74 -8.11
CA MET A 774 -33.07 -4.00 -8.50
C MET A 774 -32.83 -4.91 -7.29
N THR A 775 -32.56 -4.36 -6.11
CA THR A 775 -32.50 -5.12 -4.85
C THR A 775 -33.86 -5.77 -4.54
N GLU A 776 -34.95 -5.03 -4.67
CA GLU A 776 -36.31 -5.55 -4.47
C GLU A 776 -36.66 -6.65 -5.49
N LEU A 777 -36.24 -6.52 -6.75
CA LEU A 777 -36.42 -7.56 -7.76
C LEU A 777 -35.67 -8.85 -7.41
N VAL A 778 -34.41 -8.73 -6.99
CA VAL A 778 -33.60 -9.89 -6.57
C VAL A 778 -34.19 -10.55 -5.33
N ASP A 779 -34.62 -9.77 -4.34
CA ASP A 779 -35.26 -10.30 -3.12
C ASP A 779 -36.58 -11.02 -3.45
N ALA A 780 -37.39 -10.49 -4.38
CA ALA A 780 -38.60 -11.15 -4.86
C ALA A 780 -38.31 -12.45 -5.63
N TYR A 781 -37.26 -12.43 -6.46
CA TYR A 781 -36.79 -13.61 -7.20
C TYR A 781 -36.31 -14.73 -6.27
N GLN A 782 -35.56 -14.41 -5.22
CA GLN A 782 -35.08 -15.38 -4.23
C GLN A 782 -36.18 -16.01 -3.39
N ARG A 783 -37.27 -15.26 -3.13
CA ARG A 783 -38.45 -15.77 -2.40
C ARG A 783 -39.44 -16.51 -3.30
N ASP A 784 -39.15 -16.61 -4.59
CA ASP A 784 -40.05 -17.11 -5.61
C ASP A 784 -41.46 -16.47 -5.52
N ASP A 785 -41.52 -15.15 -5.28
CA ASP A 785 -42.74 -14.35 -5.22
C ASP A 785 -42.98 -13.55 -6.52
N VAL A 786 -43.80 -14.14 -7.42
CA VAL A 786 -44.12 -13.58 -8.74
C VAL A 786 -44.89 -12.25 -8.62
N HIS A 787 -45.75 -12.10 -7.61
CA HIS A 787 -46.59 -10.91 -7.47
C HIS A 787 -45.79 -9.69 -6.99
N THR A 788 -44.86 -9.90 -6.06
CA THR A 788 -43.96 -8.83 -5.62
C THR A 788 -43.03 -8.43 -6.76
N TYR A 789 -42.48 -9.39 -7.51
CA TYR A 789 -41.66 -9.11 -8.69
C TYR A 789 -42.40 -8.23 -9.72
N GLU A 790 -43.63 -8.60 -10.08
CA GLU A 790 -44.41 -7.85 -11.06
C GLU A 790 -44.78 -6.44 -10.56
N LYS A 791 -45.14 -6.28 -9.27
CA LYS A 791 -45.40 -4.97 -8.66
C LYS A 791 -44.18 -4.07 -8.70
N VAL A 792 -42.99 -4.60 -8.40
CA VAL A 792 -41.74 -3.84 -8.41
C VAL A 792 -41.40 -3.37 -9.82
N LEU A 793 -41.57 -4.24 -10.83
CA LEU A 793 -41.34 -3.90 -12.23
C LEU A 793 -42.35 -2.85 -12.75
N GLN A 794 -43.63 -2.95 -12.38
CA GLN A 794 -44.65 -1.97 -12.74
C GLN A 794 -44.41 -0.60 -12.08
N ARG A 795 -43.94 -0.60 -10.83
CA ARG A 795 -43.67 0.63 -10.06
C ARG A 795 -42.44 1.38 -10.55
N ASN A 796 -41.41 0.65 -10.99
CA ASN A 796 -40.11 1.20 -11.36
C ASN A 796 -39.85 0.97 -12.87
N GLN A 797 -40.64 1.63 -13.71
CA GLN A 797 -40.48 1.55 -15.18
C GLN A 797 -39.17 2.19 -15.67
N ASP A 798 -38.53 3.03 -14.85
CA ASP A 798 -37.21 3.63 -15.06
C ASP A 798 -36.09 2.59 -15.23
N ILE A 799 -36.29 1.35 -14.77
CA ILE A 799 -35.34 0.25 -15.01
C ILE A 799 -35.25 -0.09 -16.50
N LEU A 800 -36.35 0.07 -17.25
CA LEU A 800 -36.45 -0.26 -18.66
C LEU A 800 -35.86 0.81 -19.58
N ASP A 801 -35.46 1.97 -19.04
CA ASP A 801 -34.76 3.01 -19.79
C ASP A 801 -33.36 2.52 -20.25
N ASP A 802 -32.78 1.55 -19.54
CA ASP A 802 -31.54 0.90 -19.97
C ASP A 802 -31.83 -0.18 -21.02
N SER A 803 -31.43 0.10 -22.27
CA SER A 803 -31.60 -0.79 -23.42
C SER A 803 -31.08 -2.21 -23.16
N PHE A 804 -30.00 -2.37 -22.40
CA PHE A 804 -29.42 -3.69 -22.12
C PHE A 804 -30.27 -4.51 -21.13
N ILE A 805 -30.87 -3.83 -20.14
CA ILE A 805 -31.77 -4.50 -19.19
C ILE A 805 -33.08 -4.86 -19.88
N ALA A 806 -33.63 -3.95 -20.68
CA ALA A 806 -34.87 -4.16 -21.42
C ALA A 806 -34.81 -5.39 -22.35
N GLU A 807 -33.67 -5.63 -23.02
CA GLU A 807 -33.49 -6.79 -23.89
C GLU A 807 -33.50 -8.15 -23.14
N ASN A 808 -33.16 -8.17 -21.85
CA ASN A 808 -32.92 -9.42 -21.10
C ASN A 808 -33.93 -9.66 -19.94
N ILE A 809 -34.67 -8.64 -19.51
CA ILE A 809 -35.59 -8.72 -18.37
C ILE A 809 -36.81 -9.63 -18.63
N ASP A 810 -37.20 -9.77 -19.90
CA ASP A 810 -38.32 -10.64 -20.30
C ASP A 810 -38.01 -12.11 -20.01
N GLU A 811 -36.76 -12.54 -20.19
CA GLU A 811 -36.34 -13.90 -19.88
C GLU A 811 -36.35 -14.16 -18.37
N VAL A 812 -35.93 -13.19 -17.55
CA VAL A 812 -36.05 -13.26 -16.09
C VAL A 812 -37.52 -13.38 -15.68
N THR A 813 -38.39 -12.60 -16.30
CA THR A 813 -39.83 -12.61 -16.03
C THR A 813 -40.44 -13.96 -16.40
N ARG A 814 -40.06 -14.55 -17.53
CA ARG A 814 -40.47 -15.89 -17.95
C ARG A 814 -39.99 -16.97 -16.96
N ASN A 815 -38.73 -16.90 -16.53
CA ASN A 815 -38.18 -17.80 -15.52
C ASN A 815 -38.94 -17.71 -14.19
N MET A 816 -39.31 -16.49 -13.78
CA MET A 816 -40.07 -16.24 -12.56
C MET A 816 -41.50 -16.81 -12.64
N ARG A 817 -42.20 -16.59 -13.76
CA ARG A 817 -43.52 -17.17 -14.03
C ARG A 817 -43.46 -18.70 -14.04
N THR A 818 -42.43 -19.26 -14.67
CA THR A 818 -42.20 -20.72 -14.72
C THR A 818 -42.06 -21.31 -13.31
N LYS A 819 -41.24 -20.70 -12.44
CA LYS A 819 -41.14 -21.10 -11.03
C LYS A 819 -42.47 -20.98 -10.29
N GLY A 820 -43.21 -19.90 -10.54
CA GLY A 820 -44.55 -19.69 -9.99
C GLY A 820 -45.53 -20.80 -10.35
N VAL A 821 -45.57 -21.21 -11.63
CA VAL A 821 -46.41 -22.32 -12.11
C VAL A 821 -46.04 -23.62 -11.39
N VAL A 822 -44.75 -23.98 -11.33
CA VAL A 822 -44.28 -25.21 -10.66
C VAL A 822 -44.70 -25.25 -9.19
N LYS A 823 -44.55 -24.14 -8.47
CA LYS A 823 -44.96 -24.04 -7.06
C LYS A 823 -46.47 -24.15 -6.87
N LEU A 824 -47.25 -23.60 -7.80
CA LEU A 824 -48.71 -23.59 -7.74
C LEU A 824 -49.32 -24.98 -8.00
N ILE A 825 -48.74 -25.74 -8.93
CA ILE A 825 -49.27 -27.05 -9.34
C ILE A 825 -48.82 -28.19 -8.41
N ALA A 826 -47.71 -28.03 -7.69
CA ALA A 826 -47.09 -29.10 -6.91
C ALA A 826 -48.04 -29.90 -5.97
N PRO A 827 -49.03 -29.29 -5.28
CA PRO A 827 -49.91 -30.05 -4.38
C PRO A 827 -51.14 -30.67 -5.07
N TYR A 828 -51.33 -30.49 -6.39
CA TYR A 828 -52.55 -30.90 -7.10
C TYR A 828 -52.26 -31.91 -8.21
N THR A 829 -53.17 -32.87 -8.40
CA THR A 829 -53.08 -33.85 -9.52
C THR A 829 -53.86 -33.43 -10.75
N ARG A 830 -54.92 -32.61 -10.58
CA ARG A 830 -55.75 -32.07 -11.65
C ARG A 830 -56.05 -30.60 -11.41
N MET A 831 -55.82 -29.76 -12.39
CA MET A 831 -56.04 -28.31 -12.27
C MET A 831 -56.56 -27.69 -13.55
N LYS A 832 -57.44 -26.68 -13.43
CA LYS A 832 -57.90 -25.89 -14.57
C LYS A 832 -56.86 -24.83 -14.96
N LEU A 833 -56.56 -24.72 -16.24
CA LEU A 833 -55.63 -23.71 -16.77
C LEU A 833 -56.10 -22.29 -16.45
N ALA A 834 -57.40 -22.01 -16.58
CA ALA A 834 -58.02 -20.74 -16.23
C ALA A 834 -57.77 -20.30 -14.78
N TRP A 835 -57.69 -21.26 -13.86
CA TRP A 835 -57.41 -20.96 -12.45
C TRP A 835 -55.94 -20.58 -12.24
N ILE A 836 -55.03 -21.30 -12.89
CA ILE A 836 -53.58 -21.00 -12.88
C ILE A 836 -53.34 -19.60 -13.47
N ALA A 837 -53.96 -19.30 -14.61
CA ALA A 837 -53.89 -18.01 -15.29
C ALA A 837 -54.37 -16.87 -14.39
N LYS A 838 -55.55 -17.04 -13.76
CA LYS A 838 -56.11 -16.05 -12.84
C LYS A 838 -55.24 -15.83 -11.60
N GLN A 839 -54.67 -16.90 -11.05
CA GLN A 839 -53.87 -16.82 -9.83
C GLN A 839 -52.52 -16.14 -10.08
N LEU A 840 -51.87 -16.38 -11.23
CA LEU A 840 -50.60 -15.77 -11.61
C LEU A 840 -50.74 -14.44 -12.38
N LYS A 841 -51.98 -14.02 -12.70
CA LYS A 841 -52.30 -12.83 -13.51
C LYS A 841 -51.67 -12.84 -14.91
N ILE A 842 -51.61 -14.01 -15.53
CA ILE A 842 -51.10 -14.20 -16.90
C ILE A 842 -52.19 -14.75 -17.81
N SER A 843 -51.95 -14.72 -19.12
CA SER A 843 -52.90 -15.23 -20.10
C SER A 843 -52.95 -16.77 -20.09
N GLU A 844 -54.10 -17.37 -20.40
CA GLU A 844 -54.22 -18.83 -20.52
C GLU A 844 -53.28 -19.44 -21.58
N PRO A 845 -53.08 -18.82 -22.78
CA PRO A 845 -52.10 -19.31 -23.74
C PRO A 845 -50.68 -19.35 -23.18
N GLU A 846 -50.28 -18.33 -22.41
CA GLU A 846 -48.96 -18.28 -21.80
C GLU A 846 -48.77 -19.38 -20.74
N VAL A 847 -49.80 -19.67 -19.94
CA VAL A 847 -49.78 -20.82 -19.01
C VAL A 847 -49.59 -22.13 -19.78
N GLN A 848 -50.31 -22.30 -20.89
CA GLN A 848 -50.21 -23.48 -21.74
C GLN A 848 -48.80 -23.62 -22.33
N ASP A 849 -48.18 -22.54 -22.78
CA ASP A 849 -46.81 -22.53 -23.31
C ASP A 849 -45.78 -22.88 -22.23
N ILE A 850 -45.91 -22.33 -21.02
CA ILE A 850 -45.03 -22.65 -19.89
C ILE A 850 -45.16 -24.12 -19.49
N LEU A 851 -46.39 -24.63 -19.38
CA LEU A 851 -46.65 -26.04 -19.06
C LEU A 851 -46.13 -26.97 -20.16
N GLY A 852 -46.33 -26.61 -21.43
CA GLY A 852 -45.79 -27.34 -22.57
C GLY A 852 -44.26 -27.43 -22.52
N PHE A 853 -43.59 -26.30 -22.27
CA PHE A 853 -42.14 -26.27 -22.06
C PHE A 853 -41.70 -27.17 -20.90
N LEU A 854 -42.37 -27.10 -19.75
CA LEU A 854 -42.02 -27.90 -18.57
C LEU A 854 -42.24 -29.40 -18.75
N ILE A 855 -43.24 -29.80 -19.54
CA ILE A 855 -43.51 -31.20 -19.86
C ILE A 855 -42.45 -31.73 -20.84
N ILE A 856 -42.12 -30.97 -21.89
CA ILE A 856 -41.09 -31.36 -22.86
C ILE A 856 -39.70 -31.42 -22.21
N ASP A 857 -39.38 -30.48 -21.32
CA ASP A 857 -38.13 -30.45 -20.54
C ASP A 857 -38.08 -31.55 -19.46
N GLY A 858 -39.15 -32.34 -19.30
CA GLY A 858 -39.23 -33.45 -18.35
C GLY A 858 -39.31 -33.04 -16.88
N LYS A 859 -39.54 -31.75 -16.59
CA LYS A 859 -39.69 -31.24 -15.22
C LYS A 859 -41.05 -31.56 -14.61
N ILE A 860 -42.08 -31.72 -15.44
CA ILE A 860 -43.42 -32.13 -15.02
C ILE A 860 -43.82 -33.37 -15.82
N ASN A 861 -44.17 -34.45 -15.11
CA ASN A 861 -44.79 -35.62 -15.73
C ASN A 861 -46.32 -35.43 -15.77
N GLY A 862 -46.82 -34.85 -16.86
CA GLY A 862 -48.23 -34.53 -16.99
C GLY A 862 -48.69 -34.32 -18.42
N ARG A 863 -50.01 -34.23 -18.60
CA ARG A 863 -50.67 -34.00 -19.90
C ARG A 863 -51.60 -32.81 -19.79
N VAL A 864 -51.67 -32.03 -20.87
CA VAL A 864 -52.60 -30.90 -20.98
C VAL A 864 -53.76 -31.32 -21.87
N ASN A 865 -54.97 -31.35 -21.32
CA ASN A 865 -56.21 -31.51 -22.09
C ASN A 865 -56.69 -30.13 -22.55
N GLN A 866 -56.46 -29.82 -23.81
CA GLN A 866 -56.76 -28.50 -24.39
C GLN A 866 -58.27 -28.25 -24.56
N GLU A 867 -59.06 -29.28 -24.86
CA GLU A 867 -60.52 -29.13 -25.01
C GLU A 867 -61.20 -28.77 -23.68
N GLN A 868 -60.76 -29.40 -22.58
CA GLN A 868 -61.32 -29.17 -21.24
C GLN A 868 -60.57 -28.11 -20.43
N GLY A 869 -59.43 -27.61 -20.94
CA GLY A 869 -58.56 -26.66 -20.25
C GLY A 869 -58.03 -27.21 -18.92
N LEU A 870 -57.60 -28.48 -18.88
CA LEU A 870 -57.19 -29.19 -17.67
C LEU A 870 -55.73 -29.68 -17.77
N LEU A 871 -54.93 -29.44 -16.73
CA LEU A 871 -53.65 -30.10 -16.50
C LEU A 871 -53.87 -31.35 -15.65
N GLU A 872 -53.39 -32.50 -16.14
CA GLU A 872 -53.38 -33.77 -15.42
C GLU A 872 -51.95 -34.20 -15.15
N ILE A 873 -51.56 -34.31 -13.88
CA ILE A 873 -50.23 -34.78 -13.45
C ILE A 873 -50.35 -36.28 -13.15
N THR A 874 -49.49 -37.08 -13.77
CA THR A 874 -49.46 -38.53 -13.52
C THR A 874 -48.72 -38.80 -12.21
N SER A 875 -49.33 -39.57 -11.31
CA SER A 875 -48.67 -40.02 -10.09
C SER A 875 -47.71 -41.17 -10.42
N ASP A 876 -46.42 -40.97 -10.13
CA ASP A 876 -45.35 -41.95 -10.41
C ASP A 876 -45.35 -43.18 -9.48
N ALA A 877 -46.25 -43.24 -8.49
CA ALA A 877 -46.30 -44.36 -7.55
C ALA A 877 -46.61 -45.71 -8.23
N ASP A 878 -47.41 -45.69 -9.30
CA ASP A 878 -47.75 -46.90 -10.05
C ASP A 878 -46.68 -47.23 -11.12
N SER A 879 -46.00 -46.23 -11.68
CA SER A 879 -44.98 -46.43 -12.71
C SER A 879 -43.72 -47.09 -12.14
N GLU A 880 -43.25 -46.68 -10.96
CA GLU A 880 -42.12 -47.33 -10.27
C GLU A 880 -42.44 -48.78 -9.90
N ARG A 881 -43.66 -49.05 -9.42
CA ARG A 881 -44.11 -50.41 -9.09
C ARG A 881 -44.17 -51.30 -10.33
N ILE A 882 -44.69 -50.79 -11.44
CA ILE A 882 -44.75 -51.52 -12.72
C ILE A 882 -43.34 -51.78 -13.24
N TYR A 883 -42.43 -50.81 -13.16
CA TYR A 883 -41.04 -50.98 -13.59
C TYR A 883 -40.30 -52.04 -12.73
N ALA A 884 -40.53 -52.04 -11.42
CA ALA A 884 -40.00 -53.06 -10.51
C ALA A 884 -40.57 -54.46 -10.81
N LEU A 885 -41.87 -54.57 -11.08
CA LEU A 885 -42.52 -55.83 -11.50
C LEU A 885 -41.98 -56.33 -12.84
N GLN A 886 -41.72 -55.42 -13.78
CA GLN A 886 -41.17 -55.75 -15.08
C GLN A 886 -39.71 -56.24 -14.96
N GLY A 887 -38.90 -55.60 -14.11
CA GLY A 887 -37.55 -56.05 -13.78
C GLY A 887 -37.50 -57.38 -13.03
N LEU A 888 -38.47 -57.64 -12.15
CA LEU A 888 -38.65 -58.97 -11.52
C LEU A 888 -39.02 -60.02 -12.56
N THR A 889 -39.94 -59.70 -13.46
CA THR A 889 -40.40 -60.60 -14.53
C THR A 889 -39.26 -60.97 -15.47
N SER A 890 -38.44 -60.00 -15.89
CA SER A 890 -37.25 -60.27 -16.71
C SER A 890 -36.23 -61.13 -15.97
N SER A 891 -35.95 -60.82 -14.70
CA SER A 891 -35.01 -61.61 -13.89
C SER A 891 -35.47 -63.05 -13.66
N ILE A 892 -36.77 -63.28 -13.49
CA ILE A 892 -37.35 -64.62 -13.43
C ILE A 892 -37.24 -65.33 -14.79
N GLY A 893 -37.47 -64.61 -15.89
CA GLY A 893 -37.26 -65.11 -17.24
C GLY A 893 -35.81 -65.52 -17.52
N ASP A 894 -34.86 -64.71 -17.08
CA ASP A 894 -33.43 -64.99 -17.20
C ASP A 894 -33.00 -66.18 -16.33
N LEU A 895 -33.54 -66.28 -15.10
CA LEU A 895 -33.31 -67.43 -14.22
C LEU A 895 -33.90 -68.71 -14.82
N PHE A 896 -35.11 -68.64 -15.38
CA PHE A 896 -35.73 -69.75 -16.10
C PHE A 896 -34.88 -70.16 -17.31
N GLY A 897 -34.41 -69.20 -18.10
CA GLY A 897 -33.47 -69.46 -19.21
C GLY A 897 -32.19 -70.13 -18.73
N ALA A 898 -31.55 -69.61 -17.69
CA ALA A 898 -30.30 -70.15 -17.16
C ALA A 898 -30.46 -71.56 -16.57
N ILE A 899 -31.58 -71.86 -15.91
CA ILE A 899 -31.81 -73.17 -15.27
C ILE A 899 -32.29 -74.22 -16.28
N PHE A 900 -33.22 -73.87 -17.15
CA PHE A 900 -33.91 -74.84 -18.01
C PHE A 900 -33.43 -74.85 -19.45
N ARG A 901 -32.76 -73.79 -19.92
CA ARG A 901 -32.21 -73.70 -21.28
C ARG A 901 -30.69 -73.91 -21.30
N ASP A 902 -29.97 -73.33 -20.34
CA ASP A 902 -28.50 -73.36 -20.27
C ASP A 902 -27.94 -74.28 -19.17
N GLY A 903 -28.78 -74.84 -18.31
CA GLY A 903 -28.38 -75.76 -17.25
C GLY A 903 -28.15 -77.18 -17.77
N ASP A 904 -26.92 -77.68 -17.65
CA ASP A 904 -26.51 -79.03 -18.08
C ASP A 904 -27.34 -80.19 -17.49
N GLY A 905 -28.11 -79.94 -16.42
CA GLY A 905 -28.95 -80.95 -15.77
C GLY A 905 -30.30 -81.25 -16.45
N PHE A 906 -30.76 -80.42 -17.39
CA PHE A 906 -32.09 -80.55 -18.03
C PHE A 906 -32.08 -80.49 -19.56
N ARG A 907 -30.91 -80.53 -20.22
CA ARG A 907 -30.87 -80.79 -21.67
C ARG A 907 -31.46 -82.18 -21.90
N ASN A 908 -32.67 -82.23 -22.48
CA ASN A 908 -33.21 -83.45 -23.07
C ASN A 908 -32.13 -84.07 -23.96
N ILE A 909 -31.64 -85.24 -23.57
CA ILE A 909 -30.59 -86.02 -24.25
C ILE A 909 -31.06 -86.53 -25.63
N GLU A 910 -32.30 -86.27 -26.03
CA GLU A 910 -32.85 -86.68 -27.31
C GLU A 910 -33.18 -85.47 -28.18
N GLN A 911 -32.17 -84.97 -28.90
CA GLN A 911 -32.22 -84.47 -30.28
C GLN A 911 -31.03 -83.54 -30.55
N SER A 912 -29.84 -84.12 -30.66
CA SER A 912 -28.74 -83.52 -31.41
C SER A 912 -28.24 -84.52 -32.44
N ALA A 913 -29.07 -84.78 -33.43
CA ALA A 913 -28.68 -85.37 -34.70
C ALA A 913 -29.58 -84.78 -35.79
N GLY A 914 -29.04 -83.83 -36.56
CA GLY A 914 -29.65 -83.37 -37.80
C GLY A 914 -29.69 -81.86 -37.97
N GLU A 915 -29.04 -81.41 -39.05
CA GLU A 915 -29.36 -80.20 -39.83
C GLU A 915 -28.83 -78.88 -39.24
N ASP A 916 -27.66 -78.39 -39.65
CA ASP A 916 -27.26 -77.86 -40.96
C ASP A 916 -27.81 -76.44 -41.25
N GLN A 917 -26.87 -75.55 -41.61
CA GLN A 917 -27.03 -74.23 -42.25
C GLN A 917 -27.75 -73.09 -41.50
N GLY A 918 -26.95 -72.22 -40.86
CA GLY A 918 -27.35 -70.86 -40.47
C GLY A 918 -26.84 -69.81 -41.46
N VAL A 919 -27.77 -69.29 -42.25
CA VAL A 919 -27.65 -68.09 -43.10
C VAL A 919 -27.65 -66.82 -42.23
N ASP A 920 -26.92 -65.81 -42.72
CA ASP A 920 -26.81 -64.42 -42.25
C ASP A 920 -28.10 -63.75 -41.75
N ILE A 921 -27.97 -62.79 -40.81
CA ILE A 921 -28.20 -61.35 -41.07
C ILE A 921 -27.86 -60.49 -39.83
N SER A 922 -27.03 -59.49 -40.12
CA SER A 922 -26.61 -58.30 -39.37
C SER A 922 -27.65 -57.59 -38.47
N GLY A 923 -27.16 -56.93 -37.40
CA GLY A 923 -27.92 -55.83 -36.80
C GLY A 923 -27.46 -55.28 -35.44
N ILE A 924 -26.27 -54.65 -35.42
CA ILE A 924 -25.95 -53.42 -34.65
C ILE A 924 -26.25 -53.40 -33.13
N GLN A 925 -25.14 -53.45 -32.38
CA GLN A 925 -25.00 -52.99 -31.00
C GLN A 925 -25.30 -51.48 -30.85
N ILE A 926 -26.08 -51.13 -29.83
CA ILE A 926 -25.91 -49.86 -29.11
C ILE A 926 -25.75 -50.21 -27.63
N GLY A 927 -24.51 -50.18 -27.16
CA GLY A 927 -24.16 -50.27 -25.75
C GLY A 927 -24.38 -48.92 -25.05
N LYS A 928 -25.19 -48.92 -23.99
CA LYS A 928 -25.18 -47.89 -22.96
C LYS A 928 -24.55 -48.50 -21.70
N GLY A 929 -23.36 -48.04 -21.37
CA GLY A 929 -22.72 -48.27 -20.08
C GLY A 929 -22.62 -46.96 -19.29
N ALA A 930 -23.11 -46.99 -18.04
CA ALA A 930 -22.63 -46.29 -16.84
C ALA A 930 -23.79 -46.28 -15.82
N GLY A 931 -23.65 -46.67 -14.56
CA GLY A 931 -22.48 -47.07 -13.81
C GLY A 931 -22.90 -47.61 -12.43
N ARG A 932 -21.91 -48.06 -11.67
CA ARG A 932 -22.08 -48.40 -10.25
C ARG A 932 -20.87 -47.86 -9.50
N GLY A 933 -21.12 -46.98 -8.54
CA GLY A 933 -20.14 -46.51 -7.57
C GLY A 933 -20.32 -47.19 -6.21
N GLY A 934 -19.18 -47.48 -5.58
CA GLY A 934 -19.00 -47.81 -4.15
C GLY A 934 -19.19 -49.28 -3.78
N GLY A 935 -18.27 -49.98 -3.10
CA GLY A 935 -17.00 -49.64 -2.48
C GLY A 935 -16.54 -50.82 -1.60
N GLN A 936 -15.32 -50.72 -1.06
CA GLN A 936 -14.73 -51.55 0.03
C GLN A 936 -14.18 -52.96 -0.30
N HIS A 937 -12.85 -53.10 -0.37
CA HIS A 937 -12.00 -53.53 0.75
C HIS A 937 -10.59 -53.98 0.29
N ARG A 938 -9.62 -53.08 0.47
CA ARG A 938 -8.27 -53.27 1.03
C ARG A 938 -7.75 -54.73 1.16
N LYS A 939 -6.73 -55.12 0.37
CA LYS A 939 -5.56 -55.87 0.88
C LYS A 939 -4.33 -55.83 -0.05
N LYS A 940 -3.28 -55.19 0.50
CA LYS A 940 -1.83 -55.41 0.34
C LYS A 940 -1.24 -55.44 -1.09
N GLY A 941 -0.69 -54.28 -1.47
CA GLY A 941 0.44 -54.21 -2.40
C GLY A 941 1.76 -54.60 -1.73
N LYS A 942 2.58 -55.36 -2.48
CA LYS A 942 4.04 -55.31 -2.47
C LYS A 942 4.43 -55.01 -3.93
N GLY A 943 5.19 -53.94 -4.16
CA GLY A 943 5.89 -53.71 -5.44
C GLY A 943 7.10 -54.65 -5.58
N PRO A 944 8.07 -54.40 -6.47
CA PRO A 944 8.24 -53.27 -7.41
C PRO A 944 8.61 -53.71 -8.86
N GLY A 945 8.86 -52.75 -9.76
CA GLY A 945 9.55 -53.01 -11.05
C GLY A 945 9.01 -52.12 -12.18
N TRP A 946 9.49 -50.89 -12.31
CA TRP A 946 10.48 -50.49 -13.34
C TRP A 946 9.96 -50.56 -14.78
N ALA A 947 9.60 -49.41 -15.34
CA ALA A 947 10.23 -48.77 -16.51
C ALA A 947 9.45 -47.49 -16.86
#